data_AF-A0A1F6EGW6-F1
#
_entry.id   AF-A0A1F6EGW6-F1
#
_cell.length_a   1.000
_cell.length_b   1.000
_cell.length_c   1.000
_cell.angle_alpha   90.00
_cell.angle_beta   90.00
_cell.angle_gamma   90.00
#
_symmetry.space_group_name_H-M   'P 1'
#
loop_
_entity.id
_entity.type
_entity.pdbx_description
1 polymer ?
#
loop_
_entity_poly.entity_id
_entity_poly.type
_entity_poly.pdbx_seq_one_letter_code
_entity_poly.pdbx_strand_id
1 'polypeptide(L)'
;MHGEKTYMWSLGEGEALAMFESNAHGLTEDEADARLRRFGANTLPRARRFNVFGILARQFTSPLIFILIAAAVLTIILREWVDTAVIVLAILVNAGLGFYQEFRAETTLEKLTTYIKERARVVRDGVEEEIDSILLVPGDIVHLASGARVPADARLLEVHDLSIDESVLTGESLSVHKNTEILSEGTILPERTNMVFAGTLVVEGSGVALVSATDAHTEIGRIALLVSETKHEATPLQRALSRLGWFIFSLIVALATLIFFLGLARGIPLFEMLLMAAAISVGAIPEALPIALTVILAIGVERLAARKGIMRNLAAAETLGSASVIMTDKTGTLTEANMKLVDIRTQGELLHKADARETLTHLNPTEHEILEAALWSADVILENPEDAPKEWRFLGRPIETAIARAAHEHGFDVRDFSRTRASLLSFNSTNKFSISGNHAKEIYVAVGAPDILLARSRLTKDDYLTIENEIHRVSAEGKRLLGVARFSREKATHFKNGTARPDHASDLEFLGVLVFRDPIRADAKGALQKMERLGARVIMVTGDLKGTAIAVARELGWDVDESAVLSGEEVRQLSDDELIQALPKIKIFARVTPEDKLRIGKLYQKKGEVVAMTGDGVNDAPSLKAADIGIALGTGTDVAKSAAGLVLLDDNFTTIVRAIEEGRRILENIRKVFVYLTSTCLDAVILIGGALIVGLPLPLSALQIIWVNFFTDSLPALSFAFEKEYENHAGAEVRADILTREVKILTLGIGVLTSILLFGMYWLLLYTGVDTEHARSAIFVCFALYGLVVAYSFRSLRRLLFSYPLFENRALNWSVALGAILIIASVTVPFFQNLFGLTTIPLALVGVIALWLVANVILVELTKWGFRTFLHS
;
A
#
# COMPACT_ATOMS: atom_id res chain seq x y z
N MET A 1 -31.52 -17.11 27.73
CA MET A 1 -31.40 -18.25 28.66
C MET A 1 -30.06 -18.13 29.37
N HIS A 2 -30.07 -18.06 30.69
CA HIS A 2 -28.88 -18.08 31.56
C HIS A 2 -29.00 -19.36 32.39
N GLY A 3 -28.22 -20.37 32.06
CA GLY A 3 -28.15 -21.66 32.75
C GLY A 3 -26.93 -22.40 32.24
N GLU A 4 -25.91 -22.53 33.09
CA GLU A 4 -24.56 -23.08 32.85
C GLU A 4 -23.80 -22.46 31.67
N LYS A 5 -22.57 -21.97 31.90
CA LYS A 5 -21.70 -21.54 30.79
C LYS A 5 -21.22 -22.78 30.07
N THR A 6 -22.01 -23.30 29.14
CA THR A 6 -21.58 -24.37 28.25
C THR A 6 -20.50 -23.81 27.31
N TYR A 7 -19.32 -24.40 27.34
CA TYR A 7 -18.18 -23.96 26.54
C TYR A 7 -18.05 -24.79 25.27
N MET A 8 -17.82 -24.16 24.13
CA MET A 8 -17.79 -24.86 22.83
C MET A 8 -16.72 -25.95 22.74
N TRP A 9 -15.56 -25.71 23.35
CA TRP A 9 -14.45 -26.67 23.37
C TRP A 9 -14.71 -27.89 24.27
N SER A 10 -15.71 -27.84 25.14
CA SER A 10 -16.08 -28.97 26.01
C SER A 10 -17.22 -29.82 25.46
N LEU A 11 -17.74 -29.50 24.25
CA LEU A 11 -18.80 -30.26 23.59
C LEU A 11 -18.25 -31.21 22.52
N GLY A 12 -18.95 -32.35 22.38
CA GLY A 12 -18.78 -33.24 21.23
C GLY A 12 -19.41 -32.66 19.96
N GLU A 13 -19.02 -33.17 18.79
CA GLU A 13 -19.51 -32.72 17.48
C GLU A 13 -21.05 -32.66 17.38
N GLY A 14 -21.73 -33.77 17.73
CA GLY A 14 -23.19 -33.83 17.65
C GLY A 14 -23.91 -32.88 18.63
N GLU A 15 -23.32 -32.63 19.80
CA GLU A 15 -23.86 -31.69 20.79
C GLU A 15 -23.66 -30.24 20.35
N ALA A 16 -22.51 -29.92 19.76
CA ALA A 16 -22.22 -28.60 19.20
C ALA A 16 -23.17 -28.26 18.04
N LEU A 17 -23.42 -29.20 17.13
CA LEU A 17 -24.39 -29.03 16.04
C LEU A 17 -25.81 -28.84 16.57
N ALA A 18 -26.23 -29.65 17.55
CA ALA A 18 -27.55 -29.55 18.17
C ALA A 18 -27.75 -28.20 18.89
N MET A 19 -26.71 -27.67 19.56
CA MET A 19 -26.77 -26.40 20.27
C MET A 19 -27.06 -25.21 19.35
N PHE A 20 -26.56 -25.24 18.11
CA PHE A 20 -26.81 -24.21 17.11
C PHE A 20 -27.95 -24.55 16.14
N GLU A 21 -28.71 -25.62 16.40
CA GLU A 21 -29.76 -26.13 15.50
C GLU A 21 -29.25 -26.25 14.06
N SER A 22 -28.00 -26.70 13.90
CA SER A 22 -27.31 -26.88 12.61
C SER A 22 -27.14 -28.37 12.32
N ASN A 23 -26.79 -28.71 11.08
CA ASN A 23 -26.60 -30.09 10.63
C ASN A 23 -25.37 -30.18 9.72
N ALA A 24 -24.89 -31.39 9.41
CA ALA A 24 -23.69 -31.61 8.58
C ALA A 24 -23.79 -31.07 7.14
N HIS A 25 -25.00 -30.75 6.65
CA HIS A 25 -25.25 -30.09 5.37
C HIS A 25 -25.38 -28.56 5.49
N GLY A 26 -25.09 -27.99 6.66
CA GLY A 26 -25.14 -26.55 6.90
C GLY A 26 -26.54 -25.99 7.15
N LEU A 27 -26.61 -24.66 7.25
CA LEU A 27 -27.86 -23.92 7.44
C LEU A 27 -28.61 -23.76 6.10
N THR A 28 -29.92 -23.54 6.17
CA THR A 28 -30.68 -23.08 4.99
C THR A 28 -30.48 -21.59 4.78
N GLU A 29 -30.61 -21.11 3.54
CA GLU A 29 -30.44 -19.69 3.22
C GLU A 29 -31.41 -18.79 4.01
N ASP A 30 -32.67 -19.21 4.16
CA ASP A 30 -33.69 -18.50 4.95
C ASP A 30 -33.32 -18.38 6.45
N GLU A 31 -32.74 -19.43 7.03
CA GLU A 31 -32.34 -19.45 8.44
C GLU A 31 -31.07 -18.60 8.66
N ALA A 32 -30.13 -18.65 7.72
CA ALA A 32 -28.96 -17.79 7.74
C ALA A 32 -29.35 -16.30 7.71
N ASP A 33 -30.30 -15.92 6.84
CA ASP A 33 -30.84 -14.57 6.76
C ASP A 33 -31.58 -14.15 8.04
N ALA A 34 -32.36 -15.05 8.64
CA ALA A 34 -33.03 -14.80 9.92
C ALA A 34 -32.02 -14.55 11.05
N ARG A 35 -30.95 -15.35 11.10
CA ARG A 35 -29.85 -15.19 12.07
C ARG A 35 -29.05 -13.93 11.83
N LEU A 36 -28.82 -13.54 10.57
CA LEU A 36 -28.10 -12.30 10.24
C LEU A 36 -28.85 -11.07 10.77
N ARG A 37 -30.19 -11.07 10.70
CA ARG A 37 -31.02 -10.00 11.30
C ARG A 37 -30.98 -10.00 12.84
N ARG A 38 -30.75 -11.16 13.45
CA ARG A 38 -30.74 -11.34 14.92
C ARG A 38 -29.38 -11.02 15.55
N PHE A 39 -28.31 -11.57 14.99
CA PHE A 39 -26.94 -11.45 15.50
C PHE A 39 -26.19 -10.26 14.90
N GLY A 40 -26.68 -9.71 13.79
CA GLY A 40 -25.99 -8.67 13.05
C GLY A 40 -24.90 -9.26 12.14
N ALA A 41 -24.26 -8.38 11.38
CA ALA A 41 -23.21 -8.76 10.45
C ALA A 41 -21.92 -9.10 11.19
N ASN A 42 -21.15 -10.08 10.69
CA ASN A 42 -19.86 -10.47 11.24
C ASN A 42 -18.79 -9.43 10.89
N THR A 43 -18.81 -8.30 11.58
CA THR A 43 -17.88 -7.19 11.37
C THR A 43 -17.31 -6.74 12.68
N LEU A 44 -16.05 -7.09 12.97
CA LEU A 44 -15.36 -6.67 14.21
C LEU A 44 -15.67 -5.21 14.55
N PRO A 45 -15.95 -4.89 15.82
CA PRO A 45 -16.32 -3.55 16.22
C PRO A 45 -15.18 -2.61 15.86
N ARG A 46 -15.37 -1.82 14.79
CA ARG A 46 -14.37 -0.85 14.34
C ARG A 46 -14.03 0.05 15.52
N ALA A 47 -12.73 0.28 15.74
CA ALA A 47 -12.28 1.39 16.58
C ALA A 47 -13.11 2.61 16.21
N ARG A 48 -13.75 3.23 17.22
CA ARG A 48 -14.85 4.19 17.05
C ARG A 48 -14.65 5.07 15.81
N ARG A 49 -15.73 5.21 15.02
CA ARG A 49 -15.84 6.22 13.94
C ARG A 49 -15.09 7.48 14.37
N PHE A 50 -14.23 8.00 13.49
CA PHE A 50 -13.38 9.15 13.75
C PHE A 50 -14.10 10.18 14.63
N ASN A 51 -13.54 10.51 15.79
CA ASN A 51 -14.13 11.52 16.63
C ASN A 51 -14.02 12.87 15.91
N VAL A 52 -15.11 13.31 15.30
CA VAL A 52 -15.21 14.58 14.57
C VAL A 52 -14.74 15.74 15.45
N PHE A 53 -15.12 15.72 16.74
CA PHE A 53 -14.63 16.70 17.71
C PHE A 53 -13.14 16.55 18.01
N GLY A 54 -12.61 15.33 17.95
CA GLY A 54 -11.18 15.05 18.07
C GLY A 54 -10.36 15.62 16.91
N ILE A 55 -10.84 15.48 15.66
CA ILE A 55 -10.22 16.10 14.47
C ILE A 55 -10.20 17.62 14.62
N LEU A 56 -11.33 18.21 15.04
CA LEU A 56 -11.42 19.64 15.27
C LEU A 56 -10.48 20.11 16.38
N ALA A 57 -10.44 19.41 17.52
CA ALA A 57 -9.56 19.73 18.64
C ALA A 57 -8.07 19.64 18.27
N ARG A 58 -7.68 18.67 17.43
CA ARG A 58 -6.31 18.53 16.94
C ARG A 58 -5.84 19.73 16.13
N GLN A 59 -6.73 20.41 15.39
CA GLN A 59 -6.35 21.64 14.67
C GLN A 59 -5.76 22.68 15.64
N PHE A 60 -6.33 22.82 16.84
CA PHE A 60 -5.84 23.79 17.84
C PHE A 60 -4.56 23.37 18.58
N THR A 61 -4.05 22.15 18.37
CA THR A 61 -2.83 21.65 19.05
C THR A 61 -1.54 21.90 18.26
N SER A 62 -1.65 22.48 17.06
CA SER A 62 -0.48 22.82 16.24
C SER A 62 0.36 23.94 16.91
N PRO A 63 1.71 23.79 17.02
CA PRO A 63 2.59 24.84 17.55
C PRO A 63 2.43 26.20 16.85
N LEU A 64 2.08 26.18 15.56
CA LEU A 64 1.86 27.40 14.77
C LEU A 64 0.61 28.15 15.22
N ILE A 65 -0.46 27.44 15.58
CA ILE A 65 -1.70 28.04 16.09
C ILE A 65 -1.49 28.61 17.50
N PHE A 66 -0.59 28.04 18.30
CA PHE A 66 -0.25 28.65 19.60
C PHE A 66 0.34 30.05 19.47
N ILE A 67 1.14 30.33 18.43
CA ILE A 67 1.64 31.69 18.17
C ILE A 67 0.48 32.62 17.82
N LEU A 68 -0.43 32.19 16.94
CA LEU A 68 -1.60 33.00 16.56
C LEU A 68 -2.51 33.29 17.75
N ILE A 69 -2.74 32.30 18.61
CA ILE A 69 -3.50 32.47 19.85
C ILE A 69 -2.78 33.46 20.78
N ALA A 70 -1.46 33.34 20.95
CA ALA A 70 -0.68 34.27 21.76
C ALA A 70 -0.74 35.70 21.19
N ALA A 71 -0.64 35.86 19.87
CA ALA A 71 -0.78 37.15 19.19
C ALA A 71 -2.19 37.74 19.36
N ALA A 72 -3.25 36.92 19.23
CA ALA A 72 -4.63 37.35 19.47
C ALA A 72 -4.86 37.78 20.93
N VAL A 73 -4.32 37.03 21.90
CA VAL A 73 -4.41 37.40 23.32
C VAL A 73 -3.68 38.72 23.57
N LEU A 74 -2.51 38.91 22.95
CA LEU A 74 -1.76 40.15 23.07
C LEU A 74 -2.57 41.33 22.50
N THR A 75 -3.09 41.23 21.27
CA THR A 75 -3.87 42.32 20.66
C THR A 75 -5.15 42.67 21.43
N ILE A 76 -5.79 41.67 22.09
CA ILE A 76 -6.90 41.90 23.02
C ILE A 76 -6.46 42.77 24.21
N ILE A 77 -5.34 42.43 24.84
CA ILE A 77 -4.79 43.20 25.98
C ILE A 77 -4.48 44.63 25.56
N LEU A 78 -3.96 44.80 24.34
CA LEU A 78 -3.63 46.10 23.74
C LEU A 78 -4.86 46.88 23.25
N ARG A 79 -6.06 46.27 23.28
CA ARG A 79 -7.34 46.84 22.78
C ARG A 79 -7.35 47.12 21.27
N GLU A 80 -6.57 46.38 20.51
CA GLU A 80 -6.55 46.41 19.05
C GLU A 80 -7.62 45.48 18.48
N TRP A 81 -8.88 45.93 18.53
CA TRP A 81 -10.05 45.10 18.21
C TRP A 81 -10.08 44.63 16.75
N VAL A 82 -9.58 45.46 15.81
CA VAL A 82 -9.55 45.12 14.38
C VAL A 82 -8.54 44.00 14.13
N ASP A 83 -7.30 44.14 14.62
CA ASP A 83 -6.27 43.11 14.49
C ASP A 83 -6.71 41.81 15.18
N THR A 84 -7.31 41.91 16.38
CA THR A 84 -7.87 40.78 17.10
C THR A 84 -8.90 40.03 16.25
N ALA A 85 -9.89 40.74 15.69
CA ALA A 85 -10.96 40.13 14.92
C ALA A 85 -10.42 39.37 13.71
N VAL A 86 -9.40 39.90 13.05
CA VAL A 86 -8.83 39.27 11.85
C VAL A 86 -7.92 38.09 12.20
N ILE A 87 -7.11 38.17 13.26
CA ILE A 87 -6.34 37.00 13.72
C ILE A 87 -7.28 35.87 14.15
N VAL A 88 -8.35 36.17 14.90
CA VAL A 88 -9.35 35.17 15.29
C VAL A 88 -10.06 34.58 14.07
N LEU A 89 -10.43 35.41 13.09
CA LEU A 89 -11.00 34.92 11.83
C LEU A 89 -10.03 34.00 11.08
N ALA A 90 -8.74 34.37 10.99
CA ALA A 90 -7.72 33.54 10.36
C ALA A 90 -7.60 32.17 11.08
N ILE A 91 -7.56 32.15 12.42
CA ILE A 91 -7.57 30.92 13.21
C ILE A 91 -8.80 30.06 12.90
N LEU A 92 -10.00 30.66 12.87
CA LEU A 92 -11.26 29.94 12.63
C LEU A 92 -11.33 29.37 11.22
N VAL A 93 -10.94 30.15 10.20
CA VAL A 93 -10.96 29.67 8.81
C VAL A 93 -9.88 28.60 8.61
N ASN A 94 -8.68 28.77 9.18
CA ASN A 94 -7.61 27.78 9.12
C ASN A 94 -8.04 26.46 9.80
N ALA A 95 -8.57 26.53 11.02
CA ALA A 95 -9.09 25.36 11.73
C ALA A 95 -10.27 24.70 10.98
N GLY A 96 -11.17 25.49 10.39
CA GLY A 96 -12.30 25.00 9.60
C GLY A 96 -11.86 24.32 8.29
N LEU A 97 -10.93 24.93 7.56
CA LEU A 97 -10.37 24.39 6.33
C LEU A 97 -9.55 23.12 6.60
N GLY A 98 -8.70 23.13 7.62
CA GLY A 98 -7.94 21.98 8.09
C GLY A 98 -8.86 20.83 8.53
N PHE A 99 -9.87 21.12 9.34
CA PHE A 99 -10.89 20.14 9.73
C PHE A 99 -11.62 19.54 8.51
N TYR A 100 -12.11 20.37 7.59
CA TYR A 100 -12.84 19.90 6.41
C TYR A 100 -11.96 19.01 5.52
N GLN A 101 -10.68 19.36 5.36
CA GLN A 101 -9.74 18.61 4.55
C GLN A 101 -9.30 17.30 5.21
N GLU A 102 -8.97 17.31 6.50
CA GLU A 102 -8.62 16.09 7.25
C GLU A 102 -9.82 15.14 7.30
N PHE A 103 -11.02 15.65 7.55
CA PHE A 103 -12.25 14.87 7.51
C PHE A 103 -12.51 14.23 6.14
N ARG A 104 -12.33 15.00 5.06
CA ARG A 104 -12.51 14.49 3.69
C ARG A 104 -11.46 13.42 3.37
N ALA A 105 -10.20 13.62 3.76
CA ALA A 105 -9.12 12.66 3.54
C ALA A 105 -9.42 11.31 4.24
N GLU A 106 -9.79 11.35 5.52
CA GLU A 106 -10.14 10.16 6.31
C GLU A 106 -11.38 9.44 5.75
N THR A 107 -12.43 10.18 5.40
CA THR A 107 -13.65 9.60 4.81
C THR A 107 -13.37 8.94 3.46
N THR A 108 -12.43 9.50 2.68
CA THR A 108 -12.03 8.94 1.39
C THR A 108 -11.31 7.61 1.59
N LEU A 109 -10.35 7.55 2.51
CA LEU A 109 -9.66 6.31 2.86
C LEU A 109 -10.60 5.25 3.41
N GLU A 110 -11.53 5.61 4.29
CA GLU A 110 -12.48 4.66 4.86
C GLU A 110 -13.30 4.00 3.74
N LYS A 111 -13.84 4.78 2.80
CA LYS A 111 -14.56 4.25 1.64
C LYS A 111 -13.67 3.35 0.79
N LEU A 112 -12.41 3.72 0.57
CA LEU A 112 -11.48 2.92 -0.22
C LEU A 112 -11.16 1.58 0.47
N THR A 113 -10.99 1.54 1.79
CA THR A 113 -10.76 0.26 2.50
C THR A 113 -11.93 -0.72 2.41
N THR A 114 -13.17 -0.24 2.21
CA THR A 114 -14.35 -1.12 2.05
C THR A 114 -14.39 -1.92 0.75
N TYR A 115 -13.51 -1.63 -0.21
CA TYR A 115 -13.40 -2.42 -1.44
C TYR A 115 -12.63 -3.74 -1.24
N ILE A 116 -11.94 -3.91 -0.10
CA ILE A 116 -11.29 -5.16 0.26
C ILE A 116 -12.32 -6.00 1.03
N LYS A 117 -12.98 -6.93 0.34
CA LYS A 117 -13.90 -7.89 0.95
C LYS A 117 -13.14 -9.16 1.34
N GLU A 118 -13.34 -9.61 2.58
CA GLU A 118 -12.88 -10.92 3.05
C GLU A 118 -13.97 -11.94 2.73
N ARG A 119 -13.61 -13.06 2.10
CA ARG A 119 -14.56 -14.11 1.69
C ARG A 119 -14.38 -15.36 2.53
N ALA A 120 -15.45 -16.11 2.71
CA ALA A 120 -15.46 -17.38 3.44
C ALA A 120 -16.19 -18.45 2.62
N ARG A 121 -15.65 -19.66 2.61
CA ARG A 121 -16.33 -20.84 2.07
C ARG A 121 -17.24 -21.43 3.13
N VAL A 122 -18.53 -21.55 2.82
CA VAL A 122 -19.56 -22.09 3.70
C VAL A 122 -20.30 -23.23 3.03
N VAL A 123 -20.92 -24.07 3.85
CA VAL A 123 -21.93 -25.03 3.40
C VAL A 123 -23.30 -24.48 3.78
N ARG A 124 -24.16 -24.21 2.78
CA ARG A 124 -25.57 -23.83 2.97
C ARG A 124 -26.45 -24.63 2.02
N ASP A 125 -27.61 -25.08 2.50
CA ASP A 125 -28.52 -25.98 1.76
C ASP A 125 -27.84 -27.23 1.16
N GLY A 126 -26.80 -27.74 1.83
CA GLY A 126 -26.00 -28.88 1.37
C GLY A 126 -25.07 -28.59 0.19
N VAL A 127 -24.92 -27.33 -0.21
CA VAL A 127 -24.04 -26.88 -1.29
C VAL A 127 -22.91 -26.04 -0.70
N GLU A 128 -21.69 -26.30 -1.17
CA GLU A 128 -20.55 -25.43 -0.87
C GLU A 128 -20.60 -24.16 -1.73
N GLU A 129 -20.56 -23.00 -1.07
CA GLU A 129 -20.55 -21.68 -1.72
C GLU A 129 -19.54 -20.74 -1.04
N GLU A 130 -19.11 -19.71 -1.76
CA GLU A 130 -18.21 -18.68 -1.24
C GLU A 130 -18.96 -17.36 -1.03
N ILE A 131 -19.10 -16.94 0.23
CA ILE A 131 -19.84 -15.74 0.62
C ILE A 131 -18.92 -14.66 1.20
N ASP A 132 -19.43 -13.43 1.30
CA ASP A 132 -18.76 -12.36 2.04
C ASP A 132 -18.74 -12.73 3.54
N SER A 133 -17.56 -12.69 4.17
CA SER A 133 -17.39 -13.07 5.58
C SER A 133 -18.27 -12.29 6.54
N ILE A 134 -18.71 -11.10 6.12
CA ILE A 134 -19.67 -10.22 6.83
C ILE A 134 -21.04 -10.89 7.00
N LEU A 135 -21.41 -11.80 6.10
CA LEU A 135 -22.69 -12.51 6.10
C LEU A 135 -22.68 -13.80 6.93
N LEU A 136 -21.55 -14.13 7.56
CA LEU A 136 -21.45 -15.29 8.45
C LEU A 136 -22.25 -15.09 9.72
N VAL A 137 -22.90 -16.16 10.16
CA VAL A 137 -23.71 -16.19 11.38
C VAL A 137 -23.35 -17.40 12.25
N PRO A 138 -23.61 -17.35 13.57
CA PRO A 138 -23.45 -18.52 14.42
C PRO A 138 -24.29 -19.70 13.94
N GLY A 139 -23.65 -20.86 13.78
CA GLY A 139 -24.23 -22.09 13.24
C GLY A 139 -23.89 -22.38 11.77
N ASP A 140 -23.30 -21.44 11.03
CA ASP A 140 -22.73 -21.72 9.70
C ASP A 140 -21.60 -22.76 9.80
N ILE A 141 -21.49 -23.63 8.78
CA ILE A 141 -20.33 -24.51 8.63
C ILE A 141 -19.37 -23.87 7.65
N VAL A 142 -18.12 -23.66 8.07
CA VAL A 142 -17.06 -23.02 7.28
C VAL A 142 -15.97 -24.02 6.92
N HIS A 143 -15.47 -23.93 5.69
CA HIS A 143 -14.33 -24.70 5.21
C HIS A 143 -13.06 -23.85 5.31
N LEU A 144 -12.09 -24.36 6.06
CA LEU A 144 -10.80 -23.73 6.31
C LEU A 144 -9.74 -24.41 5.45
N ALA A 145 -8.93 -23.59 4.78
CA ALA A 145 -7.82 -24.06 3.96
C ALA A 145 -6.57 -23.22 4.28
N SER A 146 -5.40 -23.84 4.14
CA SER A 146 -4.11 -23.14 4.22
C SER A 146 -4.12 -21.85 3.40
N GLY A 147 -3.66 -20.77 4.03
CA GLY A 147 -3.61 -19.44 3.45
C GLY A 147 -4.80 -18.54 3.74
N ALA A 148 -5.91 -19.10 4.23
CA ALA A 148 -7.09 -18.33 4.61
C ALA A 148 -6.99 -17.79 6.04
N ARG A 149 -7.61 -16.63 6.28
CA ARG A 149 -7.94 -16.22 7.65
C ARG A 149 -9.17 -16.98 8.11
N VAL A 150 -9.16 -17.34 9.37
CA VAL A 150 -10.34 -17.86 10.05
C VAL A 150 -11.34 -16.69 10.18
N PRO A 151 -12.55 -16.78 9.59
CA PRO A 151 -13.43 -15.62 9.45
C PRO A 151 -14.29 -15.34 10.70
N ALA A 152 -14.41 -16.32 11.60
CA ALA A 152 -15.20 -16.26 12.82
C ALA A 152 -14.66 -17.29 13.83
N ASP A 153 -14.97 -17.16 15.12
CA ASP A 153 -14.58 -18.18 16.11
C ASP A 153 -15.44 -19.43 15.88
N ALA A 154 -14.80 -20.58 15.69
CA ALA A 154 -15.48 -21.80 15.29
C ALA A 154 -14.94 -23.05 15.99
N ARG A 155 -15.82 -24.04 16.16
CA ARG A 155 -15.50 -25.37 16.71
C ARG A 155 -15.16 -26.32 15.56
N LEU A 156 -13.99 -26.96 15.61
CA LEU A 156 -13.58 -27.91 14.58
C LEU A 156 -14.41 -29.20 14.62
N LEU A 157 -14.93 -29.58 13.47
CA LEU A 157 -15.66 -30.83 13.22
C LEU A 157 -14.73 -31.85 12.55
N GLU A 158 -13.97 -31.42 11.55
CA GLU A 158 -13.01 -32.25 10.82
C GLU A 158 -11.66 -31.54 10.68
N VAL A 159 -10.57 -32.31 10.76
CA VAL A 159 -9.20 -31.80 10.68
C VAL A 159 -8.33 -32.71 9.82
N HIS A 160 -7.60 -32.11 8.89
CA HIS A 160 -6.58 -32.78 8.06
C HIS A 160 -5.25 -32.02 8.16
N ASP A 161 -4.36 -32.47 9.05
CA ASP A 161 -3.05 -31.86 9.34
C ASP A 161 -3.12 -30.33 9.53
N LEU A 162 -4.19 -29.86 10.16
CA LEU A 162 -4.48 -28.43 10.33
C LEU A 162 -3.53 -27.82 11.37
N SER A 163 -2.84 -26.77 10.97
CA SER A 163 -2.07 -25.92 11.89
C SER A 163 -2.44 -24.45 11.70
N ILE A 164 -2.56 -23.73 12.81
CA ILE A 164 -3.01 -22.34 12.83
C ILE A 164 -1.99 -21.47 13.56
N ASP A 165 -1.64 -20.34 12.96
CA ASP A 165 -0.89 -19.28 13.60
C ASP A 165 -1.86 -18.40 14.41
N GLU A 166 -1.77 -18.55 15.73
CA GLU A 166 -2.57 -17.82 16.72
C GLU A 166 -1.80 -16.64 17.34
N SER A 167 -0.67 -16.24 16.78
CA SER A 167 0.19 -15.15 17.27
C SER A 167 -0.56 -13.83 17.46
N VAL A 168 -1.61 -13.59 16.68
CA VAL A 168 -2.49 -12.42 16.79
C VAL A 168 -3.21 -12.35 18.14
N LEU A 169 -3.49 -13.50 18.76
CA LEU A 169 -4.21 -13.61 20.04
C LEU A 169 -3.27 -13.95 21.21
N THR A 170 -2.27 -14.80 20.98
CA THR A 170 -1.41 -15.34 22.02
C THR A 170 -0.05 -14.65 22.11
N GLY A 171 0.39 -14.01 21.03
CA GLY A 171 1.74 -13.44 20.89
C GLY A 171 2.84 -14.47 20.62
N GLU A 172 2.51 -15.76 20.60
CA GLU A 172 3.47 -16.84 20.34
C GLU A 172 3.59 -17.07 18.83
N SER A 173 4.83 -17.19 18.33
CA SER A 173 5.11 -17.23 16.88
C SER A 173 5.03 -18.62 16.26
N LEU A 174 4.87 -19.67 17.07
CA LEU A 174 4.77 -21.05 16.59
C LEU A 174 3.31 -21.37 16.26
N SER A 175 3.09 -22.08 15.15
CA SER A 175 1.77 -22.56 14.80
C SER A 175 1.31 -23.66 15.76
N VAL A 176 0.00 -23.68 16.04
CA VAL A 176 -0.65 -24.64 16.91
C VAL A 176 -1.33 -25.70 16.07
N HIS A 177 -0.98 -26.97 16.30
CA HIS A 177 -1.68 -28.11 15.67
C HIS A 177 -3.07 -28.28 16.26
N LYS A 178 -4.04 -28.48 15.37
CA LYS A 178 -5.45 -28.57 15.73
C LYS A 178 -5.95 -30.00 15.71
N ASN A 179 -6.97 -30.29 16.51
CA ASN A 179 -7.63 -31.59 16.61
C ASN A 179 -9.13 -31.42 16.87
N THR A 180 -9.87 -32.51 17.03
CA THR A 180 -11.33 -32.47 17.28
C THR A 180 -11.70 -32.95 18.69
N GLU A 181 -10.71 -33.35 19.50
CA GLU A 181 -10.90 -33.92 20.83
C GLU A 181 -11.61 -32.96 21.78
N ILE A 182 -12.39 -33.50 22.72
CA ILE A 182 -13.11 -32.71 23.73
C ILE A 182 -12.11 -32.25 24.79
N LEU A 183 -12.18 -30.96 25.15
CA LEU A 183 -11.27 -30.34 26.11
C LEU A 183 -12.02 -29.98 27.41
N SER A 184 -11.27 -29.81 28.49
CA SER A 184 -11.84 -29.42 29.78
C SER A 184 -12.39 -27.99 29.75
N GLU A 185 -13.42 -27.70 30.55
CA GLU A 185 -13.98 -26.33 30.64
C GLU A 185 -12.94 -25.29 31.06
N GLY A 186 -11.93 -25.68 31.86
CA GLY A 186 -10.86 -24.82 32.35
C GLY A 186 -9.73 -24.53 31.36
N THR A 187 -9.78 -25.07 30.14
CA THR A 187 -8.71 -24.93 29.15
C THR A 187 -8.52 -23.46 28.71
N ILE A 188 -7.30 -22.96 28.87
CA ILE A 188 -6.89 -21.60 28.50
C ILE A 188 -6.85 -21.44 26.98
N LEU A 189 -7.00 -20.21 26.49
CA LEU A 189 -7.18 -19.93 25.06
C LEU A 189 -6.11 -20.55 24.12
N PRO A 190 -4.79 -20.46 24.41
CA PRO A 190 -3.75 -21.09 23.57
C PRO A 190 -3.83 -22.63 23.50
N GLU A 191 -4.41 -23.26 24.52
CA GLU A 191 -4.51 -24.73 24.63
C GLU A 191 -5.82 -25.27 24.02
N ARG A 192 -6.70 -24.41 23.51
CA ARG A 192 -7.96 -24.82 22.86
C ARG A 192 -7.71 -25.32 21.44
N THR A 193 -7.04 -26.47 21.31
CA THR A 193 -6.65 -27.10 20.03
C THR A 193 -7.82 -27.51 19.15
N ASN A 194 -9.02 -27.56 19.72
CA ASN A 194 -10.24 -27.98 19.05
C ASN A 194 -11.14 -26.81 18.58
N MET A 195 -10.65 -25.59 18.80
CA MET A 195 -11.24 -24.33 18.34
C MET A 195 -10.32 -23.64 17.35
N VAL A 196 -10.91 -22.80 16.51
CA VAL A 196 -10.23 -21.83 15.67
C VAL A 196 -10.80 -20.45 15.96
N PHE A 197 -9.99 -19.40 15.79
CA PHE A 197 -10.38 -18.06 16.23
C PHE A 197 -10.33 -17.05 15.10
N ALA A 198 -11.29 -16.12 15.08
CA ALA A 198 -11.40 -15.09 14.07
C ALA A 198 -10.09 -14.28 13.93
N GLY A 199 -9.66 -14.05 12.70
CA GLY A 199 -8.45 -13.30 12.38
C GLY A 199 -7.13 -14.09 12.48
N THR A 200 -7.14 -15.29 13.10
CA THR A 200 -6.01 -16.22 13.06
C THR A 200 -5.83 -16.82 11.67
N LEU A 201 -4.66 -17.37 11.42
CA LEU A 201 -4.23 -17.78 10.08
C LEU A 201 -4.07 -19.29 10.00
N VAL A 202 -4.70 -19.92 9.01
CA VAL A 202 -4.43 -21.31 8.66
C VAL A 202 -3.07 -21.40 7.95
N VAL A 203 -2.08 -21.99 8.61
CA VAL A 203 -0.72 -22.14 8.08
C VAL A 203 -0.64 -23.35 7.16
N GLU A 204 -1.10 -24.50 7.63
CA GLU A 204 -1.07 -25.76 6.89
C GLU A 204 -2.36 -26.55 7.12
N GLY A 205 -2.67 -27.46 6.18
CA GLY A 205 -3.81 -28.36 6.27
C GLY A 205 -5.14 -27.75 5.87
N SER A 206 -6.20 -28.47 6.20
CA SER A 206 -7.59 -28.06 5.99
C SER A 206 -8.47 -28.58 7.12
N GLY A 207 -9.63 -27.94 7.32
CA GLY A 207 -10.59 -28.38 8.31
C GLY A 207 -11.98 -27.82 8.07
N VAL A 208 -12.97 -28.49 8.66
CA VAL A 208 -14.37 -28.07 8.66
C VAL A 208 -14.72 -27.60 10.07
N ALA A 209 -15.33 -26.44 10.20
CA ALA A 209 -15.62 -25.86 11.51
C ALA A 209 -17.04 -25.27 11.58
N LEU A 210 -17.69 -25.41 12.73
CA LEU A 210 -18.98 -24.81 13.04
C LEU A 210 -18.77 -23.43 13.69
N VAL A 211 -19.28 -22.37 13.05
CA VAL A 211 -19.19 -21.00 13.57
C VAL A 211 -19.93 -20.90 14.91
N SER A 212 -19.20 -20.49 15.94
CA SER A 212 -19.71 -20.40 17.30
C SER A 212 -19.94 -18.96 17.77
N ALA A 213 -19.12 -18.02 17.31
CA ALA A 213 -19.25 -16.61 17.61
C ALA A 213 -18.78 -15.75 16.44
N THR A 214 -19.47 -14.63 16.24
CA THR A 214 -19.20 -13.62 15.20
C THR A 214 -19.05 -12.24 15.83
N ASP A 215 -18.49 -11.28 15.08
CA ASP A 215 -18.34 -9.87 15.48
C ASP A 215 -17.66 -9.72 16.87
N ALA A 216 -18.20 -8.87 17.75
CA ALA A 216 -17.68 -8.51 19.06
C ALA A 216 -17.68 -9.69 20.05
N HIS A 217 -18.38 -10.78 19.72
CA HIS A 217 -18.44 -11.97 20.56
C HIS A 217 -17.26 -12.91 20.35
N THR A 218 -16.49 -12.74 19.27
CA THR A 218 -15.22 -13.43 19.03
C THR A 218 -14.15 -13.02 20.04
N GLU A 219 -13.15 -13.86 20.28
CA GLU A 219 -12.06 -13.55 21.21
C GLU A 219 -11.27 -12.31 20.73
N ILE A 220 -11.02 -12.19 19.42
CA ILE A 220 -10.39 -10.98 18.86
C ILE A 220 -11.31 -9.76 18.95
N GLY A 221 -12.62 -9.92 18.81
CA GLY A 221 -13.60 -8.85 18.97
C GLY A 221 -13.66 -8.32 20.40
N ARG A 222 -13.55 -9.21 21.40
CA ARG A 222 -13.43 -8.83 22.82
C ARG A 222 -12.13 -8.09 23.10
N ILE A 223 -11.01 -8.56 22.56
CA ILE A 223 -9.72 -7.85 22.68
C ILE A 223 -9.79 -6.50 21.97
N ALA A 224 -10.38 -6.42 20.78
CA ALA A 224 -10.54 -5.17 20.04
C ALA A 224 -11.36 -4.14 20.82
N LEU A 225 -12.43 -4.56 21.52
CA LEU A 225 -13.17 -3.69 22.44
C LEU A 225 -12.28 -3.16 23.57
N LEU A 226 -11.40 -3.99 24.13
CA LEU A 226 -10.46 -3.60 25.19
C LEU A 226 -9.32 -2.69 24.69
N VAL A 227 -8.86 -2.86 23.44
CA VAL A 227 -7.69 -2.17 22.85
C VAL A 227 -8.08 -0.91 22.06
N SER A 228 -9.36 -0.72 21.75
CA SER A 228 -9.91 0.42 20.99
C SER A 228 -9.65 1.81 21.61
N GLU A 229 -8.95 1.89 22.75
CA GLU A 229 -8.47 3.12 23.40
C GLU A 229 -7.03 3.53 23.01
N THR A 230 -6.29 2.75 22.20
CA THR A 230 -4.91 3.09 21.81
C THR A 230 -4.82 4.12 20.66
N LYS A 231 -3.95 5.13 20.83
CA LYS A 231 -3.79 6.27 19.91
C LYS A 231 -3.01 5.89 18.65
N HIS A 232 -3.40 6.45 17.50
CA HIS A 232 -2.65 6.34 16.25
C HIS A 232 -1.33 7.12 16.33
N GLU A 233 -0.23 6.54 15.83
CA GLU A 233 1.08 7.21 15.74
C GLU A 233 1.19 8.13 14.51
N ALA A 234 1.92 9.24 14.66
CA ALA A 234 2.16 10.19 13.57
C ALA A 234 3.07 9.61 12.47
N THR A 235 2.77 9.95 11.20
CA THR A 235 3.51 9.49 10.02
C THR A 235 4.93 10.08 9.92
N PRO A 236 5.86 9.48 9.15
CA PRO A 236 7.20 10.04 8.93
C PRO A 236 7.18 11.49 8.42
N LEU A 237 6.37 11.82 7.42
CA LEU A 237 6.13 13.21 6.98
C LEU A 237 5.68 14.09 8.13
N GLN A 238 4.67 13.68 8.90
CA GLN A 238 4.16 14.48 10.02
C GLN A 238 5.26 14.74 11.06
N ARG A 239 6.13 13.76 11.35
CA ARG A 239 7.28 13.94 12.24
C ARG A 239 8.31 14.90 11.64
N ALA A 240 8.63 14.78 10.35
CA ALA A 240 9.55 15.67 9.66
C ALA A 240 9.03 17.12 9.65
N LEU A 241 7.75 17.31 9.33
CA LEU A 241 7.07 18.61 9.38
C LEU A 241 6.97 19.17 10.79
N SER A 242 6.71 18.33 11.79
CA SER A 242 6.68 18.78 13.19
C SER A 242 8.06 19.28 13.63
N ARG A 243 9.14 18.54 13.32
CA ARG A 243 10.52 18.98 13.58
C ARG A 243 10.83 20.31 12.87
N LEU A 244 10.40 20.44 11.63
CA LEU A 244 10.57 21.67 10.85
C LEU A 244 9.75 22.83 11.42
N GLY A 245 8.52 22.58 11.83
CA GLY A 245 7.66 23.55 12.50
C GLY A 245 8.27 24.03 13.81
N TRP A 246 8.86 23.13 14.60
CA TRP A 246 9.62 23.49 15.81
C TRP A 246 10.89 24.28 15.50
N PHE A 247 11.61 23.94 14.43
CA PHE A 247 12.76 24.71 13.97
C PHE A 247 12.36 26.13 13.56
N ILE A 248 11.34 26.28 12.71
CA ILE A 248 10.79 27.57 12.27
C ILE A 248 10.27 28.35 13.48
N PHE A 249 9.51 27.72 14.38
CA PHE A 249 9.03 28.31 15.63
C PHE A 249 10.21 28.90 16.44
N SER A 250 11.26 28.12 16.66
CA SER A 250 12.43 28.57 17.42
C SER A 250 13.14 29.75 16.75
N LEU A 251 13.24 29.75 15.42
CA LEU A 251 13.84 30.83 14.63
C LEU A 251 13.00 32.12 14.71
N ILE A 252 11.68 32.01 14.56
CA ILE A 252 10.75 33.14 14.65
C ILE A 252 10.82 33.77 16.04
N VAL A 253 10.74 32.95 17.10
CA VAL A 253 10.83 33.44 18.48
C VAL A 253 12.17 34.13 18.73
N ALA A 254 13.28 33.54 18.28
CA ALA A 254 14.60 34.15 18.42
C ALA A 254 14.68 35.50 17.70
N LEU A 255 14.18 35.60 16.47
CA LEU A 255 14.19 36.84 15.70
C LEU A 255 13.26 37.90 16.29
N ALA A 256 12.03 37.53 16.67
CA ALA A 256 11.09 38.43 17.32
C ALA A 256 11.66 38.98 18.63
N THR A 257 12.32 38.13 19.43
CA THR A 257 13.01 38.52 20.66
C THR A 257 14.17 39.48 20.38
N LEU A 258 15.00 39.17 19.38
CA LEU A 258 16.12 40.04 18.98
C LEU A 258 15.63 41.43 18.56
N ILE A 259 14.62 41.48 17.68
CA ILE A 259 14.04 42.72 17.18
C ILE A 259 13.39 43.50 18.33
N PHE A 260 12.67 42.83 19.21
CA PHE A 260 12.05 43.42 20.40
C PHE A 260 13.07 44.18 21.26
N PHE A 261 14.18 43.53 21.63
CA PHE A 261 15.23 44.18 22.43
C PHE A 261 15.97 45.27 21.67
N LEU A 262 16.19 45.10 20.36
CA LEU A 262 16.86 46.10 19.53
C LEU A 262 16.01 47.37 19.38
N GLY A 263 14.69 47.23 19.24
CA GLY A 263 13.78 48.37 19.21
C GLY A 263 13.64 49.07 20.57
N LEU A 264 13.62 48.33 21.68
CA LEU A 264 13.71 48.93 23.02
C LEU A 264 15.01 49.71 23.22
N ALA A 265 16.15 49.18 22.74
CA ALA A 265 17.44 49.86 22.81
C ALA A 265 17.47 51.16 21.97
N ARG A 266 16.58 51.29 20.98
CA ARG A 266 16.39 52.52 20.18
C ARG A 266 15.38 53.50 20.76
N GLY A 267 14.78 53.17 21.91
CA GLY A 267 13.78 54.01 22.56
C GLY A 267 12.37 53.89 21.98
N ILE A 268 12.09 52.85 21.18
CA ILE A 268 10.72 52.57 20.73
C ILE A 268 9.88 52.12 21.95
N PRO A 269 8.65 52.65 22.13
CA PRO A 269 7.81 52.28 23.25
C PRO A 269 7.58 50.76 23.35
N LEU A 270 7.57 50.24 24.58
CA LEU A 270 7.35 48.81 24.87
C LEU A 270 6.09 48.26 24.16
N PHE A 271 5.02 49.05 24.16
CA PHE A 271 3.74 48.69 23.54
C PHE A 271 3.87 48.47 22.03
N GLU A 272 4.53 49.40 21.33
CA GLU A 272 4.77 49.29 19.89
C GLU A 272 5.66 48.09 19.56
N MET A 273 6.68 47.83 20.38
CA MET A 273 7.55 46.67 20.20
C MET A 273 6.84 45.34 20.43
N LEU A 274 5.90 45.26 21.37
CA LEU A 274 5.05 44.08 21.58
C LEU A 274 4.17 43.81 20.36
N LEU A 275 3.56 44.85 19.80
CA LEU A 275 2.71 44.76 18.61
C LEU A 275 3.53 44.36 17.37
N MET A 276 4.73 44.91 17.20
CA MET A 276 5.67 44.51 16.13
C MET A 276 6.13 43.07 16.27
N ALA A 277 6.48 42.62 17.47
CA ALA A 277 6.90 41.24 17.71
C ALA A 277 5.78 40.25 17.36
N ALA A 278 4.52 40.57 17.70
CA ALA A 278 3.36 39.78 17.30
C ALA A 278 3.18 39.80 15.77
N ALA A 279 3.26 40.97 15.12
CA ALA A 279 3.12 41.10 13.67
C ALA A 279 4.13 40.24 12.90
N ILE A 280 5.41 40.29 13.31
CA ILE A 280 6.49 39.50 12.71
C ILE A 280 6.26 38.00 12.96
N SER A 281 5.85 37.66 14.18
CA SER A 281 5.61 36.25 14.55
C SER A 281 4.49 35.63 13.74
N VAL A 282 3.40 36.36 13.51
CA VAL A 282 2.28 35.91 12.67
C VAL A 282 2.71 35.85 11.19
N GLY A 283 3.41 36.88 10.71
CA GLY A 283 3.81 36.97 9.31
C GLY A 283 4.84 35.95 8.83
N ALA A 284 5.64 35.41 9.75
CA ALA A 284 6.69 34.45 9.44
C ALA A 284 6.21 32.99 9.37
N ILE A 285 4.92 32.71 9.64
CA ILE A 285 4.38 31.36 9.73
C ILE A 285 3.79 30.91 8.38
N PRO A 286 4.24 29.77 7.82
CA PRO A 286 3.65 29.19 6.62
C PRO A 286 2.37 28.39 6.94
N GLU A 287 1.28 29.10 7.26
CA GLU A 287 0.01 28.48 7.70
C GLU A 287 -0.62 27.55 6.65
N ALA A 288 -0.42 27.85 5.36
CA ALA A 288 -0.99 27.07 4.27
C ALA A 288 -0.30 25.72 4.06
N LEU A 289 0.88 25.52 4.65
CA LEU A 289 1.71 24.34 4.37
C LEU A 289 1.02 23.04 4.84
N PRO A 290 0.60 22.87 6.11
CA PRO A 290 -0.06 21.63 6.56
C PRO A 290 -1.33 21.29 5.77
N ILE A 291 -2.10 22.32 5.41
CA ILE A 291 -3.33 22.25 4.62
C ILE A 291 -3.02 21.71 3.21
N ALA A 292 -2.08 22.35 2.51
CA ALA A 292 -1.70 21.95 1.16
C ALA A 292 -1.16 20.52 1.09
N LEU A 293 -0.40 20.08 2.09
CA LEU A 293 0.13 18.71 2.15
C LEU A 293 -0.99 17.68 2.27
N THR A 294 -1.98 17.93 3.13
CA THR A 294 -3.15 17.06 3.29
C THR A 294 -3.92 16.95 1.97
N VAL A 295 -4.10 18.07 1.25
CA VAL A 295 -4.79 18.09 -0.05
C VAL A 295 -4.00 17.35 -1.13
N ILE A 296 -2.68 17.55 -1.21
CA ILE A 296 -1.81 16.85 -2.17
C ILE A 296 -1.90 15.33 -1.95
N LEU A 297 -1.79 14.88 -0.70
CA LEU A 297 -1.87 13.46 -0.35
C LEU A 297 -3.26 12.88 -0.68
N ALA A 298 -4.33 13.57 -0.30
CA ALA A 298 -5.70 13.10 -0.54
C ALA A 298 -6.00 12.94 -2.05
N ILE A 299 -5.65 13.95 -2.86
CA ILE A 299 -5.82 13.89 -4.32
C ILE A 299 -4.94 12.80 -4.94
N GLY A 300 -3.71 12.64 -4.44
CA GLY A 300 -2.80 11.58 -4.87
C GLY A 300 -3.39 10.19 -4.64
N VAL A 301 -3.90 9.91 -3.44
CA VAL A 301 -4.56 8.64 -3.10
C VAL A 301 -5.83 8.42 -3.93
N GLU A 302 -6.64 9.45 -4.17
CA GLU A 302 -7.83 9.36 -5.01
C GLU A 302 -7.48 8.95 -6.45
N ARG A 303 -6.39 9.49 -7.02
CA ARG A 303 -5.89 9.12 -8.35
C ARG A 303 -5.34 7.69 -8.41
N LEU A 304 -4.68 7.23 -7.34
CA LEU A 304 -4.22 5.84 -7.20
C LEU A 304 -5.41 4.87 -7.19
N ALA A 305 -6.41 5.17 -6.38
CA ALA A 305 -7.62 4.37 -6.26
C ALA A 305 -8.42 4.31 -7.57
N ALA A 306 -8.54 5.45 -8.28
CA ALA A 306 -9.14 5.50 -9.62
C ALA A 306 -8.42 4.59 -10.64
N ARG A 307 -7.18 4.21 -10.35
CA ARG A 307 -6.35 3.28 -11.14
C ARG A 307 -6.22 1.91 -10.47
N LYS A 308 -7.16 1.54 -9.61
CA LYS A 308 -7.27 0.22 -8.96
C LYS A 308 -6.13 -0.13 -7.97
N GLY A 309 -5.33 0.86 -7.55
CA GLY A 309 -4.38 0.72 -6.44
C GLY A 309 -4.95 1.31 -5.16
N ILE A 310 -5.27 0.48 -4.17
CA ILE A 310 -5.83 0.93 -2.89
C ILE A 310 -4.72 1.10 -1.85
N MET A 311 -4.56 2.33 -1.37
CA MET A 311 -3.71 2.64 -0.23
C MET A 311 -4.46 2.35 1.07
N ARG A 312 -3.87 1.56 1.97
CA ARG A 312 -4.44 1.29 3.30
C ARG A 312 -4.16 2.38 4.33
N ASN A 313 -3.12 3.17 4.11
CA ASN A 313 -2.80 4.34 4.94
C ASN A 313 -2.09 5.44 4.11
N LEU A 314 -2.13 6.68 4.60
CA LEU A 314 -1.51 7.83 3.92
C LEU A 314 0.02 7.79 3.94
N ALA A 315 0.61 7.20 4.97
CA ALA A 315 2.07 7.10 5.11
C ALA A 315 2.68 6.26 3.98
N ALA A 316 2.02 5.19 3.56
CA ALA A 316 2.48 4.35 2.46
C ALA A 316 2.50 5.12 1.13
N ALA A 317 1.62 6.10 0.91
CA ALA A 317 1.59 6.87 -0.32
C ALA A 317 2.82 7.79 -0.46
N GLU A 318 3.33 8.28 0.67
CA GLU A 318 4.59 9.02 0.75
C GLU A 318 5.78 8.12 0.40
N THR A 319 5.89 6.98 1.09
CA THR A 319 7.02 6.06 0.95
C THR A 319 7.14 5.46 -0.46
N LEU A 320 6.01 5.19 -1.11
CA LEU A 320 5.99 4.58 -2.45
C LEU A 320 6.72 5.43 -3.50
N GLY A 321 6.61 6.76 -3.41
CA GLY A 321 7.30 7.67 -4.31
C GLY A 321 8.82 7.62 -4.19
N SER A 322 9.32 7.17 -3.04
CA SER A 322 10.74 7.07 -2.73
C SER A 322 11.29 5.65 -2.80
N ALA A 323 10.51 4.67 -3.24
CA ALA A 323 10.98 3.30 -3.40
C ALA A 323 12.18 3.23 -4.37
N SER A 324 13.34 2.82 -3.85
CA SER A 324 14.59 2.68 -4.60
C SER A 324 14.90 1.22 -4.93
N VAL A 325 14.41 0.28 -4.11
CA VAL A 325 14.52 -1.17 -4.35
C VAL A 325 13.13 -1.80 -4.33
N ILE A 326 12.84 -2.62 -5.33
CA ILE A 326 11.61 -3.39 -5.44
C ILE A 326 11.97 -4.87 -5.35
N MET A 327 11.67 -5.48 -4.22
CA MET A 327 11.76 -6.92 -3.99
C MET A 327 10.48 -7.57 -4.48
N THR A 328 10.57 -8.43 -5.50
CA THR A 328 9.39 -9.13 -6.03
C THR A 328 9.50 -10.62 -5.80
N ASP A 329 8.44 -11.22 -5.25
CA ASP A 329 8.28 -12.66 -5.35
C ASP A 329 8.03 -13.08 -6.80
N LYS A 330 8.26 -14.36 -7.11
CA LYS A 330 8.03 -14.92 -8.44
C LYS A 330 6.62 -15.49 -8.56
N THR A 331 6.22 -16.38 -7.65
CA THR A 331 4.99 -17.18 -7.80
C THR A 331 3.80 -16.29 -7.50
N GLY A 332 2.80 -16.26 -8.38
CA GLY A 332 1.57 -15.47 -8.24
C GLY A 332 1.75 -13.96 -8.32
N THR A 333 2.97 -13.49 -8.06
CA THR A 333 3.41 -12.12 -8.22
C THR A 333 3.82 -11.84 -9.68
N LEU A 334 5.00 -12.27 -10.14
CA LEU A 334 5.41 -12.10 -11.55
C LEU A 334 4.69 -13.05 -12.51
N THR A 335 4.27 -14.20 -12.00
CA THR A 335 3.47 -15.19 -12.72
C THR A 335 1.98 -15.03 -12.42
N GLU A 336 1.12 -15.63 -13.22
CA GLU A 336 -0.34 -15.53 -13.05
C GLU A 336 -0.87 -16.32 -11.84
N ALA A 337 -0.04 -17.14 -11.16
CA ALA A 337 -0.47 -18.16 -10.20
C ALA A 337 -1.54 -19.10 -10.79
N ASN A 338 -1.60 -19.17 -12.12
CA ASN A 338 -2.58 -19.93 -12.87
C ASN A 338 -1.82 -21.04 -13.60
N MET A 339 -1.64 -22.16 -12.91
CA MET A 339 -0.99 -23.33 -13.47
C MET A 339 -1.71 -23.76 -14.75
N LYS A 340 -0.96 -23.89 -15.85
CA LYS A 340 -1.47 -24.40 -17.12
C LYS A 340 -0.80 -25.72 -17.44
N LEU A 341 -1.59 -26.71 -17.83
CA LEU A 341 -1.08 -27.95 -18.41
C LEU A 341 -0.56 -27.64 -19.82
N VAL A 342 0.75 -27.73 -20.03
CA VAL A 342 1.40 -27.36 -21.30
C VAL A 342 1.82 -28.57 -22.14
N ASP A 343 2.04 -29.71 -21.49
CA ASP A 343 2.48 -30.94 -22.16
C ASP A 343 2.03 -32.17 -21.34
N ILE A 344 1.82 -33.30 -22.02
CA ILE A 344 1.59 -34.60 -21.40
C ILE A 344 2.59 -35.54 -22.03
N ARG A 345 3.41 -36.18 -21.20
CA ARG A 345 4.45 -37.09 -21.68
C ARG A 345 4.16 -38.50 -21.22
N THR A 346 3.88 -39.35 -22.20
CA THR A 346 3.69 -40.78 -21.97
C THR A 346 4.99 -41.44 -21.53
N GLN A 347 4.90 -42.61 -20.88
CA GLN A 347 6.08 -43.43 -20.56
C GLN A 347 7.00 -43.64 -21.79
N GLY A 348 6.42 -43.92 -22.97
CA GLY A 348 7.18 -44.11 -24.20
C GLY A 348 7.93 -42.86 -24.65
N GLU A 349 7.30 -41.69 -24.59
CA GLU A 349 7.96 -40.42 -24.96
C GLU A 349 9.08 -40.03 -24.00
N LEU A 350 8.94 -40.35 -22.71
CA LEU A 350 10.00 -40.16 -21.71
C LEU A 350 11.21 -41.06 -21.98
N LEU A 351 10.99 -42.27 -22.49
CA LEU A 351 12.07 -43.19 -22.87
C LEU A 351 12.76 -42.77 -24.18
N HIS A 352 12.00 -42.22 -25.14
CA HIS A 352 12.51 -41.83 -26.45
C HIS A 352 12.98 -40.37 -26.55
N LYS A 353 12.90 -39.60 -25.46
CA LYS A 353 13.29 -38.18 -25.37
C LYS A 353 12.64 -37.32 -26.45
N ALA A 354 11.32 -37.42 -26.59
CA ALA A 354 10.57 -36.59 -27.52
C ALA A 354 10.75 -35.07 -27.22
N ASP A 355 10.62 -34.24 -28.26
CA ASP A 355 10.70 -32.78 -28.13
C ASP A 355 9.58 -32.25 -27.22
N ALA A 356 9.92 -31.24 -26.40
CA ALA A 356 8.97 -30.62 -25.50
C ALA A 356 7.91 -29.81 -26.27
N ARG A 357 6.63 -30.01 -25.96
CA ARG A 357 5.57 -29.12 -26.46
C ARG A 357 5.46 -27.88 -25.56
N GLU A 358 5.24 -26.72 -26.17
CA GLU A 358 4.94 -25.47 -25.44
C GLU A 358 3.44 -25.30 -25.15
N THR A 359 2.58 -26.00 -25.89
CA THR A 359 1.13 -25.93 -25.73
C THR A 359 0.50 -27.25 -26.11
N LEU A 360 -0.47 -27.70 -25.30
CA LEU A 360 -1.25 -28.91 -25.54
C LEU A 360 -2.40 -28.56 -26.48
N THR A 361 -2.35 -29.02 -27.74
CA THR A 361 -3.36 -28.70 -28.77
C THR A 361 -4.21 -29.90 -29.16
N HIS A 362 -3.61 -31.08 -29.23
CA HIS A 362 -4.28 -32.34 -29.55
C HIS A 362 -3.77 -33.44 -28.62
N LEU A 363 -4.68 -34.29 -28.17
CA LEU A 363 -4.37 -35.47 -27.37
C LEU A 363 -4.31 -36.71 -28.26
N ASN A 364 -3.22 -37.47 -28.17
CA ASN A 364 -3.19 -38.84 -28.64
C ASN A 364 -3.99 -39.76 -27.69
N PRO A 365 -4.35 -41.00 -28.08
CA PRO A 365 -5.17 -41.88 -27.25
C PRO A 365 -4.58 -42.17 -25.86
N THR A 366 -3.26 -42.26 -25.75
CA THR A 366 -2.56 -42.53 -24.48
C THR A 366 -2.52 -41.28 -23.59
N GLU A 367 -2.30 -40.10 -24.17
CA GLU A 367 -2.37 -38.81 -23.48
C GLU A 367 -3.80 -38.55 -22.94
N HIS A 368 -4.83 -38.97 -23.69
CA HIS A 368 -6.23 -38.91 -23.27
C HIS A 368 -6.48 -39.79 -22.02
N GLU A 369 -5.97 -41.03 -22.01
CA GLU A 369 -6.07 -41.93 -20.85
C GLU A 369 -5.33 -41.35 -19.61
N ILE A 370 -4.16 -40.74 -19.81
CA ILE A 370 -3.40 -40.11 -18.71
C ILE A 370 -4.17 -38.92 -18.12
N LEU A 371 -4.76 -38.07 -18.96
CA LEU A 371 -5.53 -36.91 -18.50
C LEU A 371 -6.81 -37.34 -17.79
N GLU A 372 -7.51 -38.36 -18.29
CA GLU A 372 -8.67 -38.95 -17.63
C GLU A 372 -8.29 -39.54 -16.26
N ALA A 373 -7.20 -40.30 -16.21
CA ALA A 373 -6.67 -40.86 -14.98
C ALA A 373 -6.38 -39.76 -13.95
N ALA A 374 -5.75 -38.66 -14.36
CA ALA A 374 -5.47 -37.54 -13.47
C ALA A 374 -6.74 -36.80 -12.99
N LEU A 375 -7.76 -36.69 -13.85
CA LEU A 375 -9.02 -36.00 -13.52
C LEU A 375 -9.72 -36.65 -12.32
N TRP A 376 -9.65 -37.98 -12.16
CA TRP A 376 -10.19 -38.66 -10.98
C TRP A 376 -9.57 -38.21 -9.65
N SER A 377 -8.35 -37.65 -9.68
CA SER A 377 -7.69 -37.13 -8.48
C SER A 377 -8.03 -35.67 -8.17
N ALA A 378 -8.53 -34.92 -9.15
CA ALA A 378 -8.78 -33.48 -9.02
C ALA A 378 -9.99 -33.19 -8.12
N ASP A 379 -9.80 -32.32 -7.12
CA ASP A 379 -10.85 -31.88 -6.21
C ASP A 379 -11.25 -30.43 -6.54
N VAL A 380 -12.22 -30.30 -7.44
CA VAL A 380 -12.58 -29.02 -8.05
C VAL A 380 -14.09 -28.81 -8.02
N ILE A 381 -14.49 -27.63 -7.55
CA ILE A 381 -15.86 -27.13 -7.54
C ILE A 381 -16.04 -26.21 -8.74
N LEU A 382 -17.24 -26.23 -9.33
CA LEU A 382 -17.60 -25.41 -10.46
C LEU A 382 -18.53 -24.30 -9.97
N GLU A 383 -18.04 -23.05 -9.93
CA GLU A 383 -18.73 -21.91 -9.30
C GLU A 383 -20.00 -21.51 -10.08
N ASN A 384 -19.95 -21.60 -11.41
CA ASN A 384 -21.00 -21.15 -12.32
C ASN A 384 -21.40 -22.25 -13.32
N PRO A 385 -22.03 -23.35 -12.86
CA PRO A 385 -22.34 -24.50 -13.70
C PRO A 385 -23.42 -24.24 -14.76
N GLU A 386 -24.22 -23.19 -14.57
CA GLU A 386 -25.31 -22.79 -15.47
C GLU A 386 -24.84 -21.85 -16.62
N ASP A 387 -23.63 -21.29 -16.51
CA ASP A 387 -23.07 -20.42 -17.55
C ASP A 387 -22.57 -21.24 -18.75
N ALA A 388 -22.29 -20.55 -19.86
CA ALA A 388 -21.71 -21.18 -21.04
C ALA A 388 -20.38 -21.90 -20.66
N PRO A 389 -20.09 -23.11 -21.19
CA PRO A 389 -18.92 -23.88 -20.77
C PRO A 389 -17.57 -23.15 -20.86
N LYS A 390 -17.45 -22.20 -21.80
CA LYS A 390 -16.26 -21.34 -21.94
C LYS A 390 -16.04 -20.35 -20.79
N GLU A 391 -17.09 -20.08 -20.01
CA GLU A 391 -17.08 -19.13 -18.91
C GLU A 391 -16.98 -19.84 -17.55
N TRP A 392 -16.91 -21.17 -17.52
CA TRP A 392 -16.81 -21.96 -16.30
C TRP A 392 -15.57 -21.60 -15.46
N ARG A 393 -15.82 -21.42 -14.17
CA ARG A 393 -14.84 -21.10 -13.14
C ARG A 393 -14.66 -22.30 -12.23
N PHE A 394 -13.43 -22.78 -12.23
CA PHE A 394 -12.98 -23.92 -11.44
C PHE A 394 -12.33 -23.42 -10.15
N LEU A 395 -12.88 -23.80 -9.00
CA LEU A 395 -12.37 -23.51 -7.67
C LEU A 395 -11.73 -24.77 -7.09
N GLY A 396 -10.47 -24.68 -6.65
CA GLY A 396 -9.69 -25.83 -6.16
C GLY A 396 -8.20 -25.51 -6.09
N ARG A 397 -7.36 -26.51 -5.84
CA ARG A 397 -5.89 -26.31 -5.86
C ARG A 397 -5.39 -26.00 -7.27
N PRO A 398 -4.36 -25.15 -7.46
CA PRO A 398 -3.94 -24.71 -8.80
C PRO A 398 -3.65 -25.82 -9.82
N ILE A 399 -3.03 -26.93 -9.38
CA ILE A 399 -2.74 -28.07 -10.27
C ILE A 399 -4.02 -28.85 -10.62
N GLU A 400 -4.93 -29.00 -9.66
CA GLU A 400 -6.19 -29.72 -9.85
C GLU A 400 -7.14 -28.94 -10.76
N THR A 401 -7.23 -27.62 -10.58
CA THR A 401 -7.98 -26.73 -11.49
C THR A 401 -7.37 -26.71 -12.89
N ALA A 402 -6.04 -26.79 -13.01
CA ALA A 402 -5.36 -26.93 -14.30
C ALA A 402 -5.73 -28.24 -15.01
N ILE A 403 -5.78 -29.36 -14.29
CA ILE A 403 -6.22 -30.67 -14.83
C ILE A 403 -7.67 -30.59 -15.28
N ALA A 404 -8.57 -30.09 -14.43
CA ALA A 404 -9.99 -29.97 -14.74
C ALA A 404 -10.24 -29.06 -15.95
N ARG A 405 -9.55 -27.92 -16.03
CA ARG A 405 -9.63 -27.01 -17.18
C ARG A 405 -9.12 -27.66 -18.47
N ALA A 406 -7.96 -28.31 -18.43
CA ALA A 406 -7.41 -28.99 -19.58
C ALA A 406 -8.31 -30.14 -20.05
N ALA A 407 -8.90 -30.90 -19.12
CA ALA A 407 -9.86 -31.94 -19.45
C ALA A 407 -11.13 -31.34 -20.10
N HIS A 408 -11.65 -30.24 -19.57
CA HIS A 408 -12.80 -29.55 -20.16
C HIS A 408 -12.51 -29.08 -21.61
N GLU A 409 -11.35 -28.44 -21.83
CA GLU A 409 -10.91 -27.96 -23.15
C GLU A 409 -10.76 -29.09 -24.18
N HIS A 410 -10.50 -30.32 -23.72
CA HIS A 410 -10.34 -31.51 -24.55
C HIS A 410 -11.56 -32.43 -24.55
N GLY A 411 -12.73 -31.95 -24.12
CA GLY A 411 -14.02 -32.61 -24.31
C GLY A 411 -14.45 -33.59 -23.22
N PHE A 412 -13.81 -33.60 -22.05
CA PHE A 412 -14.26 -34.36 -20.89
C PHE A 412 -15.41 -33.65 -20.16
N ASP A 413 -16.41 -34.41 -19.67
CA ASP A 413 -17.48 -33.87 -18.85
C ASP A 413 -17.09 -33.84 -17.36
N VAL A 414 -16.44 -32.76 -16.94
CA VAL A 414 -15.91 -32.58 -15.57
C VAL A 414 -16.98 -32.73 -14.48
N ARG A 415 -18.27 -32.46 -14.78
CA ARG A 415 -19.37 -32.55 -13.81
C ARG A 415 -19.63 -33.98 -13.35
N ASP A 416 -19.52 -34.96 -14.26
CA ASP A 416 -19.70 -36.38 -13.94
C ASP A 416 -18.59 -36.88 -13.02
N PHE A 417 -17.35 -36.43 -13.26
CA PHE A 417 -16.18 -36.82 -12.47
C PHE A 417 -16.23 -36.27 -11.05
N SER A 418 -16.56 -34.99 -10.87
CA SER A 418 -16.68 -34.37 -9.55
C SER A 418 -17.70 -35.11 -8.64
N ARG A 419 -18.82 -35.58 -9.22
CA ARG A 419 -19.88 -36.30 -8.48
C ARG A 419 -19.58 -37.77 -8.19
N THR A 420 -18.83 -38.43 -9.06
CA THR A 420 -18.60 -39.89 -9.00
C THR A 420 -17.21 -40.28 -8.50
N ARG A 421 -16.37 -39.29 -8.19
CA ARG A 421 -15.04 -39.47 -7.60
C ARG A 421 -15.13 -40.09 -6.21
N ALA A 422 -14.28 -41.07 -5.98
CA ALA A 422 -13.94 -41.59 -4.66
C ALA A 422 -12.53 -41.15 -4.28
N SER A 423 -12.41 -40.27 -3.28
CA SER A 423 -11.13 -39.95 -2.66
C SER A 423 -10.79 -41.01 -1.61
N LEU A 424 -9.73 -41.78 -1.84
CA LEU A 424 -9.37 -42.91 -0.97
C LEU A 424 -8.19 -42.60 -0.07
N LEU A 425 -7.27 -41.75 -0.53
CA LEU A 425 -6.15 -41.22 0.23
C LEU A 425 -5.84 -39.81 -0.28
N SER A 426 -6.02 -38.80 0.57
CA SER A 426 -5.64 -37.42 0.26
C SER A 426 -4.13 -37.25 0.19
N PHE A 427 -3.67 -36.29 -0.62
CA PHE A 427 -2.25 -35.94 -0.69
C PHE A 427 -1.74 -35.43 0.66
N ASN A 428 -0.58 -35.92 1.10
CA ASN A 428 0.14 -35.38 2.25
C ASN A 428 1.65 -35.24 1.98
N SER A 429 2.31 -34.38 2.74
CA SER A 429 3.72 -34.00 2.56
C SER A 429 4.70 -35.16 2.76
N THR A 430 4.32 -36.15 3.59
CA THR A 430 5.13 -37.34 3.89
C THR A 430 5.13 -38.32 2.73
N ASN A 431 3.95 -38.63 2.18
CA ASN A 431 3.77 -39.63 1.13
C ASN A 431 4.02 -39.03 -0.26
N LYS A 432 3.67 -37.77 -0.48
CA LYS A 432 3.78 -37.01 -1.75
C LYS A 432 2.95 -37.55 -2.93
N PHE A 433 1.88 -38.29 -2.66
CA PHE A 433 0.90 -38.72 -3.67
C PHE A 433 -0.49 -38.86 -3.03
N SER A 434 -1.53 -38.88 -3.87
CA SER A 434 -2.91 -39.19 -3.52
C SER A 434 -3.39 -40.44 -4.25
N ILE A 435 -4.42 -41.10 -3.70
CA ILE A 435 -5.12 -42.20 -4.34
C ILE A 435 -6.59 -41.81 -4.50
N SER A 436 -7.07 -41.87 -5.72
CA SER A 436 -8.46 -41.57 -6.06
C SER A 436 -8.95 -42.52 -7.15
N GLY A 437 -10.25 -42.54 -7.39
CA GLY A 437 -10.81 -43.40 -8.42
C GLY A 437 -12.32 -43.29 -8.55
N ASN A 438 -12.89 -44.28 -9.21
CA ASN A 438 -14.33 -44.45 -9.37
C ASN A 438 -14.70 -45.90 -9.08
N HIS A 439 -15.52 -46.12 -8.03
CA HIS A 439 -15.94 -47.45 -7.62
C HIS A 439 -16.79 -48.16 -8.68
N ALA A 440 -17.64 -47.44 -9.40
CA ALA A 440 -18.52 -48.00 -10.43
C ALA A 440 -17.76 -48.45 -11.68
N LYS A 441 -16.68 -47.73 -12.03
CA LYS A 441 -15.81 -48.08 -13.16
C LYS A 441 -14.66 -49.03 -12.79
N GLU A 442 -14.47 -49.33 -11.50
CA GLU A 442 -13.32 -50.09 -10.96
C GLU A 442 -11.94 -49.51 -11.36
N ILE A 443 -11.86 -48.20 -11.54
CA ILE A 443 -10.63 -47.49 -11.92
C ILE A 443 -10.07 -46.80 -10.69
N TYR A 444 -8.80 -47.08 -10.37
CA TYR A 444 -8.07 -46.43 -9.29
C TYR A 444 -6.70 -45.96 -9.78
N VAL A 445 -6.34 -44.77 -9.35
CA VAL A 445 -5.15 -44.05 -9.82
C VAL A 445 -4.36 -43.51 -8.63
N ALA A 446 -3.05 -43.46 -8.79
CA ALA A 446 -2.14 -42.75 -7.91
C ALA A 446 -1.57 -41.54 -8.67
N VAL A 447 -1.71 -40.36 -8.08
CA VAL A 447 -1.26 -39.10 -8.68
C VAL A 447 -0.38 -38.37 -7.68
N GLY A 448 0.80 -37.92 -8.08
CA GLY A 448 1.77 -37.39 -7.12
C GLY A 448 3.14 -37.07 -7.70
N ALA A 449 4.14 -36.97 -6.82
CA ALA A 449 5.52 -36.70 -7.21
C ALA A 449 6.04 -37.79 -8.18
N PRO A 450 6.55 -37.43 -9.38
CA PRO A 450 6.95 -38.40 -10.38
C PRO A 450 7.99 -39.41 -9.89
N ASP A 451 9.02 -38.97 -9.17
CA ASP A 451 10.08 -39.78 -8.57
C ASP A 451 9.52 -40.85 -7.60
N ILE A 452 8.58 -40.45 -6.76
CA ILE A 452 7.95 -41.35 -5.79
C ILE A 452 7.10 -42.42 -6.47
N LEU A 453 6.32 -42.04 -7.49
CA LEU A 453 5.51 -43.00 -8.23
C LEU A 453 6.36 -43.91 -9.11
N LEU A 454 7.41 -43.39 -9.73
CA LEU A 454 8.36 -44.14 -10.54
C LEU A 454 9.04 -45.25 -9.72
N ALA A 455 9.49 -44.93 -8.50
CA ALA A 455 10.11 -45.89 -7.59
C ALA A 455 9.16 -47.01 -7.13
N ARG A 456 7.84 -46.80 -7.23
CA ARG A 456 6.81 -47.78 -6.87
C ARG A 456 6.17 -48.46 -8.08
N SER A 457 6.69 -48.22 -9.28
CA SER A 457 6.16 -48.73 -10.54
C SER A 457 6.93 -49.95 -11.07
N ARG A 458 6.27 -50.73 -11.93
CA ARG A 458 6.85 -51.89 -12.62
C ARG A 458 7.73 -51.45 -13.80
N LEU A 459 9.01 -51.18 -13.55
CA LEU A 459 9.96 -50.74 -14.57
C LEU A 459 11.26 -51.54 -14.52
N THR A 460 11.94 -51.68 -15.66
CA THR A 460 13.32 -52.16 -15.68
C THR A 460 14.26 -51.09 -15.12
N LYS A 461 15.44 -51.49 -14.64
CA LYS A 461 16.41 -50.55 -14.05
C LYS A 461 16.88 -49.48 -15.05
N ASP A 462 17.04 -49.85 -16.32
CA ASP A 462 17.48 -48.92 -17.38
C ASP A 462 16.36 -47.94 -17.77
N ASP A 463 15.11 -48.41 -17.82
CA ASP A 463 13.94 -47.55 -18.07
C ASP A 463 13.74 -46.55 -16.93
N TYR A 464 13.86 -47.00 -15.68
CA TYR A 464 13.79 -46.16 -14.49
C TYR A 464 14.79 -44.99 -14.57
N LEU A 465 16.07 -45.30 -14.81
CA LEU A 465 17.13 -44.28 -14.86
C LEU A 465 16.93 -43.32 -16.04
N THR A 466 16.44 -43.80 -17.18
CA THR A 466 16.19 -42.96 -18.35
C THR A 466 15.06 -41.97 -18.10
N ILE A 467 13.95 -42.45 -17.54
CA ILE A 467 12.79 -41.62 -17.22
C ILE A 467 13.12 -40.62 -16.09
N GLU A 468 13.84 -41.03 -15.06
CA GLU A 468 14.28 -40.17 -13.95
C GLU A 468 15.14 -39.00 -14.45
N ASN A 469 16.12 -39.26 -15.31
CA ASN A 469 16.96 -38.22 -15.91
C ASN A 469 16.15 -37.23 -16.75
N GLU A 470 15.16 -37.71 -17.50
CA GLU A 470 14.31 -36.85 -18.31
C GLU A 470 13.37 -35.99 -17.45
N ILE A 471 12.81 -36.55 -16.37
CA ILE A 471 12.05 -35.80 -15.35
C ILE A 471 12.91 -34.67 -14.77
N HIS A 472 14.17 -34.95 -14.41
CA HIS A 472 15.08 -33.93 -13.90
C HIS A 472 15.39 -32.83 -14.94
N ARG A 473 15.60 -33.21 -16.20
CA ARG A 473 15.83 -32.26 -17.30
C ARG A 473 14.67 -31.30 -17.48
N VAL A 474 13.44 -31.83 -17.60
CA VAL A 474 12.23 -31.03 -17.80
C VAL A 474 11.93 -30.17 -16.58
N SER A 475 12.17 -30.68 -15.37
CA SER A 475 12.02 -29.89 -14.15
C SER A 475 13.01 -28.71 -14.08
N ALA A 476 14.23 -28.87 -14.61
CA ALA A 476 15.23 -27.80 -14.64
C ALA A 476 14.86 -26.62 -15.56
N GLU A 477 13.95 -26.84 -16.52
CA GLU A 477 13.37 -25.78 -17.37
C GLU A 477 12.33 -24.91 -16.62
N GLY A 478 12.08 -25.17 -15.34
CA GLY A 478 11.10 -24.44 -14.54
C GLY A 478 9.66 -24.92 -14.70
N LYS A 479 9.47 -26.11 -15.28
CA LYS A 479 8.19 -26.79 -15.38
C LYS A 479 7.95 -27.65 -14.14
N ARG A 480 6.68 -27.77 -13.73
CA ARG A 480 6.26 -28.61 -12.59
C ARG A 480 5.68 -29.90 -13.13
N LEU A 481 6.11 -31.03 -12.60
CA LEU A 481 5.74 -32.35 -13.10
C LEU A 481 4.86 -33.07 -12.09
N LEU A 482 3.83 -33.77 -12.58
CA LEU A 482 2.97 -34.64 -11.78
C LEU A 482 2.92 -36.01 -12.44
N GLY A 483 3.33 -37.05 -11.71
CA GLY A 483 3.27 -38.42 -12.17
C GLY A 483 1.84 -38.96 -12.07
N VAL A 484 1.47 -39.77 -13.06
CA VAL A 484 0.19 -40.47 -13.08
C VAL A 484 0.46 -41.96 -13.24
N ALA A 485 -0.03 -42.74 -12.29
CA ALA A 485 0.11 -44.19 -12.30
C ALA A 485 -1.23 -44.86 -12.00
N ARG A 486 -1.42 -46.06 -12.56
CA ARG A 486 -2.64 -46.84 -12.41
C ARG A 486 -2.40 -48.09 -11.58
N PHE A 487 -3.40 -48.49 -10.80
CA PHE A 487 -3.41 -49.80 -10.15
C PHE A 487 -3.81 -50.90 -11.14
N SER A 488 -3.15 -52.05 -11.07
CA SER A 488 -3.56 -53.22 -11.84
C SER A 488 -4.96 -53.68 -11.44
N ARG A 489 -5.71 -54.27 -12.39
CA ARG A 489 -7.09 -54.76 -12.16
C ARG A 489 -7.21 -55.72 -10.98
N GLU A 490 -6.17 -56.49 -10.68
CA GLU A 490 -6.13 -57.41 -9.55
C GLU A 490 -6.15 -56.67 -8.20
N LYS A 491 -5.37 -55.58 -8.07
CA LYS A 491 -5.30 -54.75 -6.85
C LYS A 491 -6.48 -53.78 -6.72
N ALA A 492 -7.11 -53.39 -7.83
CA ALA A 492 -8.30 -52.52 -7.84
C ALA A 492 -9.46 -53.08 -6.99
N THR A 493 -9.56 -54.41 -6.86
CA THR A 493 -10.60 -55.08 -6.05
C THR A 493 -10.53 -54.77 -4.55
N HIS A 494 -9.35 -54.42 -4.01
CA HIS A 494 -9.16 -54.13 -2.58
C HIS A 494 -9.79 -52.82 -2.11
N PHE A 495 -10.12 -51.91 -3.04
CA PHE A 495 -10.63 -50.59 -2.72
C PHE A 495 -12.16 -50.48 -2.76
N LYS A 496 -12.89 -51.58 -3.05
CA LYS A 496 -14.36 -51.56 -3.18
C LYS A 496 -15.10 -51.14 -1.90
N ASN A 497 -14.53 -51.33 -0.71
CA ASN A 497 -15.21 -51.14 0.58
C ASN A 497 -14.37 -50.41 1.67
N GLY A 498 -13.34 -49.62 1.33
CA GLY A 498 -12.48 -49.05 2.37
C GLY A 498 -11.58 -47.89 1.95
N THR A 499 -10.91 -47.30 2.95
CA THR A 499 -9.90 -46.25 2.80
C THR A 499 -8.57 -46.83 2.31
N ALA A 500 -7.82 -46.08 1.50
CA ALA A 500 -6.52 -46.51 1.01
C ALA A 500 -5.42 -46.20 2.04
N ARG A 501 -4.42 -47.08 2.13
CA ARG A 501 -3.20 -46.84 2.92
C ARG A 501 -2.01 -46.59 2.00
N PRO A 502 -0.98 -45.84 2.45
CA PRO A 502 0.19 -45.55 1.63
C PRO A 502 0.88 -46.80 1.08
N ASP A 503 0.94 -47.86 1.87
CA ASP A 503 1.58 -49.14 1.50
C ASP A 503 0.88 -49.86 0.34
N HIS A 504 -0.39 -49.54 0.07
CA HIS A 504 -1.12 -50.11 -1.06
C HIS A 504 -0.57 -49.62 -2.41
N ALA A 505 0.10 -48.46 -2.45
CA ALA A 505 0.68 -47.86 -3.65
C ALA A 505 1.97 -48.56 -4.11
N SER A 506 1.95 -49.89 -4.25
CA SER A 506 3.07 -50.70 -4.73
C SER A 506 2.72 -51.34 -6.07
N ASP A 507 3.73 -51.61 -6.90
CA ASP A 507 3.60 -52.41 -8.12
C ASP A 507 2.68 -51.74 -9.16
N LEU A 508 2.84 -50.42 -9.30
CA LEU A 508 2.02 -49.53 -10.12
C LEU A 508 2.38 -49.61 -11.61
N GLU A 509 1.42 -49.32 -12.47
CA GLU A 509 1.65 -49.08 -13.90
C GLU A 509 1.87 -47.57 -14.12
N PHE A 510 3.10 -47.16 -14.41
CA PHE A 510 3.43 -45.75 -14.65
C PHE A 510 2.96 -45.33 -16.04
N LEU A 511 1.95 -44.47 -16.13
CA LEU A 511 1.38 -44.08 -17.42
C LEU A 511 2.19 -42.94 -18.07
N GLY A 512 2.64 -41.98 -17.25
CA GLY A 512 3.38 -40.82 -17.73
C GLY A 512 3.39 -39.67 -16.74
N VAL A 513 3.77 -38.49 -17.23
CA VAL A 513 3.79 -37.24 -16.45
C VAL A 513 2.98 -36.15 -17.14
N LEU A 514 2.27 -35.38 -16.32
CA LEU A 514 1.67 -34.11 -16.69
C LEU A 514 2.68 -33.00 -16.44
N VAL A 515 2.84 -32.11 -17.42
CA VAL A 515 3.81 -31.01 -17.39
C VAL A 515 3.06 -29.70 -17.27
N PHE A 516 3.25 -29.02 -16.14
CA PHE A 516 2.63 -27.75 -15.83
C PHE A 516 3.63 -26.60 -15.93
N ARG A 517 3.13 -25.45 -16.35
CA ARG A 517 3.87 -24.20 -16.33
C ARG A 517 2.99 -23.11 -15.72
N ASP A 518 3.61 -22.27 -14.89
CA ASP A 518 3.01 -21.04 -14.40
C ASP A 518 3.42 -19.90 -15.34
N PRO A 519 2.51 -19.38 -16.17
CA PRO A 519 2.86 -18.37 -17.18
C PRO A 519 3.21 -17.03 -16.53
N ILE A 520 4.12 -16.30 -17.18
CA ILE A 520 4.47 -14.93 -16.78
C ILE A 520 3.34 -13.98 -17.20
N ARG A 521 3.01 -13.02 -16.33
CA ARG A 521 2.03 -11.98 -16.66
C ARG A 521 2.49 -11.16 -17.86
N ALA A 522 1.60 -10.93 -18.82
CA ALA A 522 1.92 -10.23 -20.07
C ALA A 522 2.46 -8.79 -19.85
N ASP A 523 2.02 -8.13 -18.78
CA ASP A 523 2.39 -6.76 -18.43
C ASP A 523 3.67 -6.67 -17.56
N ALA A 524 4.09 -7.77 -16.93
CA ALA A 524 5.24 -7.77 -16.01
C ALA A 524 6.51 -7.26 -16.68
N LYS A 525 6.87 -7.78 -17.86
CA LYS A 525 8.08 -7.37 -18.60
C LYS A 525 8.14 -5.87 -18.86
N GLY A 526 7.06 -5.30 -19.39
CA GLY A 526 6.98 -3.86 -19.68
C GLY A 526 7.00 -3.00 -18.42
N ALA A 527 6.33 -3.46 -17.36
CA ALA A 527 6.29 -2.77 -16.08
C ALA A 527 7.67 -2.74 -15.40
N LEU A 528 8.38 -3.87 -15.35
CA LEU A 528 9.73 -3.97 -14.76
C LEU A 528 10.73 -3.05 -15.45
N GLN A 529 10.76 -3.06 -16.79
CA GLN A 529 11.60 -2.14 -17.56
C GLN A 529 11.28 -0.68 -17.27
N LYS A 530 9.99 -0.35 -17.09
CA LYS A 530 9.58 1.00 -16.73
C LYS A 530 10.01 1.36 -15.31
N MET A 531 9.91 0.46 -14.33
CA MET A 531 10.42 0.68 -12.96
C MET A 531 11.94 0.93 -12.95
N GLU A 532 12.71 0.18 -13.73
CA GLU A 532 14.16 0.39 -13.85
C GLU A 532 14.50 1.73 -14.53
N ARG A 533 13.72 2.15 -15.54
CA ARG A 533 13.84 3.50 -16.14
C ARG A 533 13.48 4.61 -15.16
N LEU A 534 12.58 4.34 -14.21
CA LEU A 534 12.29 5.22 -13.08
C LEU A 534 13.47 5.25 -12.08
N GLY A 535 14.49 4.40 -12.20
CA GLY A 535 15.63 4.36 -11.29
C GLY A 535 15.42 3.49 -10.05
N ALA A 536 14.35 2.68 -10.02
CA ALA A 536 14.17 1.66 -9.00
C ALA A 536 14.89 0.36 -9.41
N ARG A 537 15.65 -0.23 -8.50
CA ARG A 537 16.28 -1.54 -8.70
C ARG A 537 15.26 -2.64 -8.42
N VAL A 538 14.92 -3.43 -9.42
CA VAL A 538 14.07 -4.62 -9.23
C VAL A 538 14.95 -5.84 -8.95
N ILE A 539 14.62 -6.60 -7.89
CA ILE A 539 15.26 -7.87 -7.55
C ILE A 539 14.20 -8.95 -7.35
N MET A 540 14.46 -10.15 -7.86
CA MET A 540 13.60 -11.32 -7.65
C MET A 540 14.04 -12.06 -6.40
N VAL A 541 13.10 -12.39 -5.53
CA VAL A 541 13.35 -13.08 -4.26
C VAL A 541 12.37 -14.24 -4.13
N THR A 542 12.81 -15.44 -4.48
CA THR A 542 11.94 -16.63 -4.66
C THR A 542 12.41 -17.85 -3.90
N GLY A 543 11.46 -18.67 -3.46
CA GLY A 543 11.72 -20.00 -2.87
C GLY A 543 12.08 -21.08 -3.91
N ASP A 544 11.98 -20.78 -5.20
CA ASP A 544 12.24 -21.73 -6.28
C ASP A 544 13.73 -22.05 -6.46
N LEU A 545 14.00 -23.13 -7.20
CA LEU A 545 15.35 -23.51 -7.59
C LEU A 545 16.02 -22.45 -8.47
N LYS A 546 17.36 -22.37 -8.37
CA LYS A 546 18.20 -21.41 -9.11
C LYS A 546 17.93 -21.44 -10.62
N GLY A 547 17.86 -22.63 -11.21
CA GLY A 547 17.60 -22.80 -12.65
C GLY A 547 16.25 -22.23 -13.09
N THR A 548 15.19 -22.48 -12.31
CA THR A 548 13.84 -21.95 -12.56
C THR A 548 13.82 -20.43 -12.49
N ALA A 549 14.45 -19.85 -11.46
CA ALA A 549 14.51 -18.39 -11.30
C ALA A 549 15.26 -17.72 -12.46
N ILE A 550 16.37 -18.33 -12.94
CA ILE A 550 17.12 -17.84 -14.10
C ILE A 550 16.29 -17.94 -15.38
N ALA A 551 15.56 -19.04 -15.59
CA ALA A 551 14.70 -19.21 -16.75
C ALA A 551 13.61 -18.12 -16.83
N VAL A 552 12.92 -17.86 -15.71
CA VAL A 552 11.91 -16.80 -15.60
C VAL A 552 12.53 -15.41 -15.82
N ALA A 553 13.70 -15.16 -15.25
CA ALA A 553 14.43 -13.90 -15.44
C ALA A 553 14.75 -13.65 -16.92
N ARG A 554 15.20 -14.66 -17.66
CA ARG A 554 15.47 -14.55 -19.10
C ARG A 554 14.22 -14.25 -19.91
N GLU A 555 13.09 -14.87 -19.56
CA GLU A 555 11.80 -14.63 -20.22
C GLU A 555 11.28 -13.19 -19.98
N LEU A 556 11.50 -12.66 -18.76
CA LEU A 556 11.29 -11.25 -18.42
C LEU A 556 12.25 -10.30 -19.15
N GLY A 557 13.26 -10.81 -19.84
CA GLY A 557 14.25 -10.05 -20.59
C GLY A 557 15.38 -9.50 -19.72
N TRP A 558 15.64 -10.11 -18.56
CA TRP A 558 16.85 -9.84 -17.79
C TRP A 558 18.03 -10.64 -18.34
N ASP A 559 19.14 -9.94 -18.52
CA ASP A 559 20.43 -10.57 -18.77
C ASP A 559 21.08 -10.87 -17.41
N VAL A 560 21.07 -12.14 -17.00
CA VAL A 560 21.51 -12.57 -15.66
C VAL A 560 22.56 -13.65 -15.79
N ASP A 561 23.78 -13.30 -15.39
CA ASP A 561 24.87 -14.25 -15.17
C ASP A 561 24.71 -14.99 -13.84
N GLU A 562 25.31 -16.18 -13.72
CA GLU A 562 25.25 -16.96 -12.47
C GLU A 562 25.82 -16.21 -11.25
N SER A 563 26.72 -15.24 -11.48
CA SER A 563 27.31 -14.37 -10.45
C SER A 563 26.34 -13.33 -9.87
N ALA A 564 25.24 -13.07 -10.56
CA ALA A 564 24.16 -12.18 -10.11
C ALA A 564 23.05 -12.92 -9.36
N VAL A 565 23.28 -14.19 -9.00
CA VAL A 565 22.29 -15.05 -8.34
C VAL A 565 22.89 -15.69 -7.08
N LEU A 566 22.24 -15.47 -5.94
CA LEU A 566 22.56 -16.15 -4.67
C LEU A 566 21.44 -17.11 -4.29
N SER A 567 21.81 -18.26 -3.74
CA SER A 567 20.89 -19.19 -3.09
C SER A 567 20.67 -18.80 -1.62
N GLY A 568 19.54 -19.20 -1.04
CA GLY A 568 19.26 -18.97 0.38
C GLY A 568 20.30 -19.58 1.32
N GLU A 569 20.95 -20.68 0.92
CA GLU A 569 22.04 -21.28 1.68
C GLU A 569 23.28 -20.36 1.73
N GLU A 570 23.69 -19.82 0.59
CA GLU A 570 24.79 -18.85 0.50
C GLU A 570 24.46 -17.56 1.28
N VAL A 571 23.21 -17.09 1.21
CA VAL A 571 22.74 -15.93 1.99
C VAL A 571 22.93 -16.17 3.49
N ARG A 572 22.60 -17.35 4.00
CA ARG A 572 22.74 -17.70 5.44
C ARG A 572 24.19 -17.88 5.88
N GLN A 573 25.09 -18.26 4.97
CA GLN A 573 26.51 -18.40 5.27
C GLN A 573 27.24 -17.04 5.32
N LEU A 574 26.78 -16.05 4.55
CA LEU A 574 27.35 -14.71 4.55
C LEU A 574 26.96 -13.94 5.81
N SER A 575 27.93 -13.21 6.39
CA SER A 575 27.64 -12.21 7.42
C SER A 575 26.85 -11.02 6.84
N ASP A 576 26.21 -10.24 7.70
CA ASP A 576 25.42 -9.07 7.27
C ASP A 576 26.26 -8.06 6.49
N ASP A 577 27.51 -7.83 6.89
CA ASP A 577 28.40 -6.86 6.22
C ASP A 577 28.89 -7.37 4.87
N GLU A 578 29.21 -8.66 4.75
CA GLU A 578 29.56 -9.29 3.46
C GLU A 578 28.37 -9.27 2.50
N LEU A 579 27.18 -9.58 3.00
CA LEU A 579 25.97 -9.58 2.21
C LEU A 579 25.64 -8.16 1.71
N ILE A 580 25.75 -7.12 2.57
CA ILE A 580 25.58 -5.71 2.18
C ILE A 580 26.50 -5.31 1.02
N GLN A 581 27.75 -5.80 1.01
CA GLN A 581 28.70 -5.54 -0.08
C GLN A 581 28.32 -6.26 -1.37
N ALA A 582 27.68 -7.43 -1.28
CA ALA A 582 27.21 -8.21 -2.43
C ALA A 582 25.90 -7.68 -3.04
N LEU A 583 24.98 -7.13 -2.22
CA LEU A 583 23.64 -6.65 -2.63
C LEU A 583 23.60 -5.84 -3.94
N PRO A 584 24.57 -4.94 -4.26
CA PRO A 584 24.57 -4.17 -5.51
C PRO A 584 24.76 -5.01 -6.77
N LYS A 585 25.29 -6.23 -6.67
CA LYS A 585 25.56 -7.10 -7.82
C LYS A 585 24.46 -8.14 -8.05
N ILE A 586 23.69 -8.47 -7.01
CA ILE A 586 22.71 -9.56 -7.06
C ILE A 586 21.36 -9.08 -7.59
N LYS A 587 20.80 -9.82 -8.55
CA LYS A 587 19.47 -9.59 -9.14
C LYS A 587 18.46 -10.65 -8.70
N ILE A 588 18.92 -11.85 -8.35
CA ILE A 588 18.05 -12.97 -7.98
C ILE A 588 18.53 -13.62 -6.68
N PHE A 589 17.61 -13.79 -5.75
CA PHE A 589 17.78 -14.66 -4.59
C PHE A 589 16.85 -15.87 -4.76
N ALA A 590 17.42 -17.06 -4.88
CA ALA A 590 16.69 -18.31 -5.12
C ALA A 590 16.73 -19.22 -3.88
N ARG A 591 15.76 -20.13 -3.74
CA ARG A 591 15.66 -21.06 -2.61
C ARG A 591 15.70 -20.36 -1.23
N VAL A 592 15.12 -19.17 -1.16
CA VAL A 592 15.05 -18.37 0.08
C VAL A 592 13.87 -18.76 0.96
N THR A 593 14.07 -18.69 2.26
CA THR A 593 13.01 -18.83 3.28
C THR A 593 12.34 -17.47 3.57
N PRO A 594 11.15 -17.43 4.19
CA PRO A 594 10.54 -16.17 4.65
C PRO A 594 11.49 -15.32 5.52
N GLU A 595 12.29 -15.94 6.37
CA GLU A 595 13.29 -15.28 7.22
C GLU A 595 14.41 -14.65 6.41
N ASP A 596 14.87 -15.33 5.35
CA ASP A 596 15.88 -14.79 4.44
C ASP A 596 15.32 -13.57 3.69
N LYS A 597 14.06 -13.60 3.24
CA LYS A 597 13.39 -12.45 2.60
C LYS A 597 13.41 -11.23 3.51
N LEU A 598 13.03 -11.43 4.77
CA LEU A 598 13.01 -10.39 5.79
C LEU A 598 14.41 -9.83 6.05
N ARG A 599 15.41 -10.69 6.17
CA ARG A 599 16.81 -10.30 6.38
C ARG A 599 17.34 -9.47 5.23
N ILE A 600 17.11 -9.91 3.98
CA ILE A 600 17.54 -9.17 2.78
C ILE A 600 16.92 -7.77 2.75
N GLY A 601 15.61 -7.66 3.00
CA GLY A 601 14.92 -6.36 3.06
C GLY A 601 15.51 -5.42 4.12
N LYS A 602 15.74 -5.92 5.34
CA LYS A 602 16.34 -5.14 6.43
C LYS A 602 17.77 -4.66 6.10
N LEU A 603 18.55 -5.44 5.36
CA LEU A 603 19.91 -5.04 4.97
C LEU A 603 19.90 -3.95 3.90
N TYR A 604 18.97 -3.97 2.95
CA TYR A 604 18.75 -2.84 2.04
C TYR A 604 18.33 -1.58 2.82
N GLN A 605 17.39 -1.70 3.77
CA GLN A 605 16.99 -0.60 4.65
C GLN A 605 18.17 -0.05 5.48
N LYS A 606 19.01 -0.92 6.05
CA LYS A 606 20.23 -0.52 6.78
C LYS A 606 21.21 0.26 5.91
N LYS A 607 21.22 0.01 4.60
CA LYS A 607 22.01 0.76 3.61
C LYS A 607 21.38 2.11 3.23
N GLY A 608 20.18 2.41 3.72
CA GLY A 608 19.44 3.65 3.44
C GLY A 608 18.57 3.58 2.19
N GLU A 609 18.36 2.38 1.62
CA GLU A 609 17.43 2.18 0.51
C GLU A 609 15.99 2.10 1.03
N VAL A 610 15.02 2.60 0.25
CA VAL A 610 13.60 2.44 0.56
C VAL A 610 13.10 1.20 -0.16
N VAL A 611 12.70 0.19 0.61
CA VAL A 611 12.34 -1.13 0.12
C VAL A 611 10.84 -1.24 -0.06
N ALA A 612 10.43 -1.42 -1.32
CA ALA A 612 9.11 -1.92 -1.66
C ALA A 612 9.17 -3.44 -1.83
N MET A 613 8.21 -4.17 -1.29
CA MET A 613 8.10 -5.60 -1.50
C MET A 613 6.74 -5.97 -2.12
N THR A 614 6.74 -6.81 -3.15
CA THR A 614 5.51 -7.38 -3.73
C THR A 614 5.39 -8.87 -3.39
N GLY A 615 4.18 -9.30 -3.02
CA GLY A 615 3.88 -10.69 -2.69
C GLY A 615 2.39 -10.96 -2.65
N ASP A 616 2.01 -12.22 -2.75
CA ASP A 616 0.63 -12.71 -2.75
C ASP A 616 0.41 -13.81 -1.69
N GLY A 617 1.47 -14.52 -1.32
CA GLY A 617 1.42 -15.64 -0.39
C GLY A 617 1.55 -15.25 1.08
N VAL A 618 1.15 -16.18 1.94
CA VAL A 618 1.35 -16.09 3.39
C VAL A 618 2.83 -15.95 3.77
N ASN A 619 3.69 -16.66 3.04
CA ASN A 619 5.14 -16.66 3.22
C ASN A 619 5.76 -15.25 3.06
N ASP A 620 5.06 -14.35 2.35
CA ASP A 620 5.54 -12.99 2.10
C ASP A 620 5.08 -12.00 3.16
N ALA A 621 4.06 -12.33 3.95
CA ALA A 621 3.44 -11.40 4.89
C ALA A 621 4.40 -10.77 5.92
N PRO A 622 5.35 -11.50 6.55
CA PRO A 622 6.31 -10.89 7.46
C PRO A 622 7.18 -9.83 6.77
N SER A 623 7.60 -10.13 5.54
CA SER A 623 8.49 -9.26 4.77
C SER A 623 7.73 -8.09 4.14
N LEU A 624 6.47 -8.28 3.72
CA LEU A 624 5.55 -7.22 3.27
C LEU A 624 5.31 -6.19 4.39
N LYS A 625 5.12 -6.66 5.62
CA LYS A 625 4.89 -5.79 6.78
C LYS A 625 6.15 -5.05 7.23
N ALA A 626 7.32 -5.67 7.07
CA ALA A 626 8.60 -5.08 7.47
C ALA A 626 9.21 -4.15 6.41
N ALA A 627 8.85 -4.32 5.14
CA ALA A 627 9.22 -3.41 4.06
C ALA A 627 8.70 -1.99 4.35
N ASP A 628 9.39 -0.97 3.83
CA ASP A 628 8.92 0.41 3.93
C ASP A 628 7.55 0.57 3.24
N ILE A 629 7.32 -0.22 2.18
CA ILE A 629 6.00 -0.45 1.62
C ILE A 629 5.80 -1.89 1.12
N GLY A 630 4.89 -2.62 1.75
CA GLY A 630 4.36 -3.86 1.22
C GLY A 630 3.29 -3.62 0.14
N ILE A 631 3.33 -4.40 -0.92
CA ILE A 631 2.38 -4.37 -2.05
C ILE A 631 1.79 -5.77 -2.21
N ALA A 632 0.49 -5.89 -2.03
CA ALA A 632 -0.22 -7.15 -2.22
C ALA A 632 -1.03 -7.15 -3.51
N LEU A 633 -1.13 -8.32 -4.13
CA LEU A 633 -2.09 -8.58 -5.19
C LEU A 633 -3.49 -8.74 -4.61
N GLY A 634 -4.51 -8.37 -5.40
CA GLY A 634 -5.92 -8.52 -5.06
C GLY A 634 -6.33 -10.00 -5.00
N THR A 635 -5.76 -10.84 -5.86
CA THR A 635 -5.86 -12.31 -5.77
C THR A 635 -4.99 -12.93 -4.68
N GLY A 636 -4.12 -12.14 -4.04
CA GLY A 636 -3.29 -12.61 -2.94
C GLY A 636 -4.11 -13.02 -1.72
N THR A 637 -3.50 -13.86 -0.89
CA THR A 637 -4.05 -14.30 0.39
C THR A 637 -4.45 -13.12 1.27
N ASP A 638 -5.44 -13.32 2.14
CA ASP A 638 -5.87 -12.26 3.06
C ASP A 638 -4.74 -11.82 4.01
N VAL A 639 -3.76 -12.69 4.24
CA VAL A 639 -2.54 -12.39 5.00
C VAL A 639 -1.69 -11.36 4.27
N ALA A 640 -1.38 -11.61 2.99
CA ALA A 640 -0.58 -10.70 2.18
C ALA A 640 -1.27 -9.33 2.05
N LYS A 641 -2.58 -9.31 1.73
CA LYS A 641 -3.39 -8.08 1.64
C LYS A 641 -3.42 -7.29 2.95
N SER A 642 -3.38 -7.97 4.09
CA SER A 642 -3.36 -7.34 5.42
C SER A 642 -2.01 -6.78 5.82
N ALA A 643 -0.92 -7.42 5.39
CA ALA A 643 0.44 -7.00 5.67
C ALA A 643 0.90 -5.82 4.78
N ALA A 644 0.30 -5.66 3.60
CA ALA A 644 0.67 -4.64 2.63
C ALA A 644 0.13 -3.23 2.95
N GLY A 645 0.85 -2.20 2.51
CA GLY A 645 0.38 -0.80 2.52
C GLY A 645 -0.40 -0.42 1.26
N LEU A 646 -0.18 -1.14 0.14
CA LEU A 646 -0.85 -0.98 -1.15
C LEU A 646 -1.44 -2.34 -1.59
N VAL A 647 -2.69 -2.34 -2.04
CA VAL A 647 -3.35 -3.53 -2.63
C VAL A 647 -3.74 -3.25 -4.08
N LEU A 648 -3.36 -4.14 -5.00
CA LEU A 648 -3.64 -4.02 -6.45
C LEU A 648 -4.91 -4.81 -6.79
N LEU A 649 -6.03 -4.14 -7.03
CA LEU A 649 -7.31 -4.83 -7.28
C LEU A 649 -7.38 -5.53 -8.65
N ASP A 650 -6.50 -5.17 -9.58
CA ASP A 650 -6.46 -5.74 -10.93
C ASP A 650 -5.28 -6.68 -11.17
N ASP A 651 -4.48 -6.96 -10.12
CA ASP A 651 -3.26 -7.77 -10.19
C ASP A 651 -2.28 -7.35 -11.29
N ASN A 652 -2.34 -6.09 -11.71
CA ASN A 652 -1.57 -5.56 -12.82
C ASN A 652 -0.32 -4.85 -12.32
N PHE A 653 0.85 -5.27 -12.79
CA PHE A 653 2.14 -4.68 -12.45
C PHE A 653 2.29 -3.26 -12.95
N THR A 654 1.58 -2.88 -14.01
CA THR A 654 1.53 -1.48 -14.48
C THR A 654 0.90 -0.57 -13.42
N THR A 655 0.04 -1.10 -12.54
CA THR A 655 -0.53 -0.34 -11.42
C THR A 655 0.54 0.05 -10.41
N ILE A 656 1.52 -0.83 -10.13
CA ILE A 656 2.69 -0.50 -9.29
C ILE A 656 3.48 0.64 -9.91
N VAL A 657 3.75 0.57 -11.22
CA VAL A 657 4.47 1.64 -11.93
C VAL A 657 3.75 2.96 -11.76
N ARG A 658 2.45 3.00 -12.08
CA ARG A 658 1.61 4.20 -11.94
C ARG A 658 1.61 4.71 -10.51
N ALA A 659 1.68 3.80 -9.54
CA ALA A 659 1.67 4.16 -8.14
C ALA A 659 2.99 4.80 -7.68
N ILE A 660 4.13 4.30 -8.18
CA ILE A 660 5.43 4.97 -8.03
C ILE A 660 5.43 6.35 -8.70
N GLU A 661 4.88 6.47 -9.92
CA GLU A 661 4.76 7.75 -10.62
C GLU A 661 3.93 8.77 -9.81
N GLU A 662 2.79 8.36 -9.25
CA GLU A 662 1.96 9.25 -8.42
C GLU A 662 2.63 9.58 -7.09
N GLY A 663 3.27 8.62 -6.42
CA GLY A 663 4.04 8.88 -5.19
C GLY A 663 5.15 9.91 -5.41
N ARG A 664 5.86 9.83 -6.54
CA ARG A 664 6.87 10.84 -6.93
C ARG A 664 6.25 12.20 -7.18
N ARG A 665 5.10 12.25 -7.85
CA ARG A 665 4.35 13.49 -8.07
C ARG A 665 3.93 14.13 -6.74
N ILE A 666 3.41 13.33 -5.80
CA ILE A 666 3.05 13.79 -4.45
C ILE A 666 4.28 14.45 -3.81
N LEU A 667 5.42 13.75 -3.73
CA LEU A 667 6.64 14.28 -3.11
C LEU A 667 7.15 15.55 -3.80
N GLU A 668 7.10 15.60 -5.13
CA GLU A 668 7.54 16.79 -5.86
C GLU A 668 6.63 17.99 -5.63
N ASN A 669 5.30 17.79 -5.62
CA ASN A 669 4.34 18.84 -5.33
C ASN A 669 4.47 19.34 -3.88
N ILE A 670 4.75 18.44 -2.94
CA ILE A 670 5.09 18.79 -1.55
C ILE A 670 6.32 19.71 -1.51
N ARG A 671 7.39 19.36 -2.24
CA ARG A 671 8.61 20.18 -2.32
C ARG A 671 8.34 21.55 -2.95
N LYS A 672 7.54 21.62 -4.02
CA LYS A 672 7.14 22.88 -4.67
C LYS A 672 6.42 23.82 -3.71
N VAL A 673 5.38 23.31 -3.04
CA VAL A 673 4.63 24.07 -2.02
C VAL A 673 5.55 24.53 -0.90
N PHE A 674 6.43 23.66 -0.43
CA PHE A 674 7.36 23.98 0.65
C PHE A 674 8.30 25.14 0.26
N VAL A 675 8.97 25.05 -0.89
CA VAL A 675 9.87 26.10 -1.37
C VAL A 675 9.10 27.40 -1.57
N TYR A 676 7.94 27.33 -2.22
CA TYR A 676 7.08 28.48 -2.46
C TYR A 676 6.70 29.22 -1.16
N LEU A 677 5.99 28.55 -0.24
CA LEU A 677 5.50 29.17 0.99
C LEU A 677 6.62 29.62 1.92
N THR A 678 7.71 28.84 2.02
CA THR A 678 8.80 29.21 2.92
C THR A 678 9.61 30.37 2.35
N SER A 679 9.77 30.45 1.01
CA SER A 679 10.45 31.58 0.37
C SER A 679 9.66 32.89 0.53
N THR A 680 8.33 32.87 0.39
CA THR A 680 7.48 34.06 0.57
C THR A 680 7.40 34.49 2.04
N CYS A 681 7.43 33.55 2.99
CA CYS A 681 7.48 33.90 4.42
C CYS A 681 8.76 34.66 4.81
N LEU A 682 9.90 34.41 4.12
CA LEU A 682 11.14 35.16 4.36
C LEU A 682 11.01 36.62 3.95
N ASP A 683 10.18 36.95 2.96
CA ASP A 683 9.95 38.33 2.51
C ASP A 683 9.36 39.19 3.63
N ALA A 684 8.35 38.71 4.34
CA ALA A 684 7.79 39.42 5.49
C ALA A 684 8.84 39.64 6.58
N VAL A 685 9.61 38.59 6.88
CA VAL A 685 10.64 38.61 7.93
C VAL A 685 11.74 39.63 7.64
N ILE A 686 12.33 39.58 6.44
CA ILE A 686 13.46 40.43 6.05
C ILE A 686 12.99 41.86 5.77
N LEU A 687 11.79 42.05 5.18
CA LEU A 687 11.24 43.39 4.94
C LEU A 687 11.01 44.14 6.26
N ILE A 688 10.34 43.51 7.24
CA ILE A 688 10.03 44.15 8.53
C ILE A 688 11.29 44.25 9.38
N GLY A 689 12.05 43.16 9.50
CA GLY A 689 13.30 43.13 10.27
C GLY A 689 14.33 44.11 9.72
N GLY A 690 14.47 44.20 8.40
CA GLY A 690 15.35 45.14 7.71
C GLY A 690 14.93 46.59 7.91
N ALA A 691 13.63 46.90 7.77
CA ALA A 691 13.11 48.24 8.04
C ALA A 691 13.41 48.69 9.47
N LEU A 692 13.20 47.79 10.44
CA LEU A 692 13.53 48.06 11.82
C LEU A 692 15.01 48.28 12.00
N ILE A 693 15.90 47.41 11.50
CA ILE A 693 17.36 47.56 11.61
C ILE A 693 17.84 48.88 11.01
N VAL A 694 17.28 49.35 9.90
CA VAL A 694 17.68 50.64 9.28
C VAL A 694 17.01 51.85 9.95
N GLY A 695 15.96 51.64 10.76
CA GLY A 695 15.21 52.71 11.43
C GLY A 695 14.16 53.37 10.51
N LEU A 696 13.64 52.62 9.54
CA LEU A 696 12.57 53.05 8.64
C LEU A 696 11.19 52.85 9.31
N PRO A 697 10.16 53.58 8.86
CA PRO A 697 8.78 53.26 9.23
C PRO A 697 8.44 51.82 8.87
N LEU A 698 7.50 51.22 9.60
CA LEU A 698 7.05 49.87 9.28
C LEU A 698 6.44 49.83 7.86
N PRO A 699 6.87 48.90 7.00
CA PRO A 699 6.40 48.81 5.62
C PRO A 699 5.00 48.21 5.51
N LEU A 700 4.66 47.26 6.39
CA LEU A 700 3.39 46.53 6.38
C LEU A 700 2.83 46.40 7.80
N SER A 701 1.50 46.35 7.92
CA SER A 701 0.81 46.03 9.17
C SER A 701 0.66 44.50 9.35
N ALA A 702 0.43 44.06 10.59
CA ALA A 702 0.13 42.65 10.89
C ALA A 702 -1.04 42.14 10.04
N LEU A 703 -2.09 42.96 9.96
CA LEU A 703 -3.30 42.68 9.22
C LEU A 703 -3.05 42.49 7.71
N GLN A 704 -2.23 43.35 7.11
CA GLN A 704 -1.84 43.25 5.70
C GLN A 704 -1.09 41.96 5.41
N ILE A 705 -0.21 41.54 6.31
CA ILE A 705 0.58 40.31 6.13
C ILE A 705 -0.31 39.07 6.23
N ILE A 706 -1.22 39.01 7.22
CA ILE A 706 -2.19 37.92 7.35
C ILE A 706 -3.04 37.81 6.09
N TRP A 707 -3.51 38.94 5.56
CA TRP A 707 -4.33 38.96 4.35
C TRP A 707 -3.60 38.35 3.14
N VAL A 708 -2.33 38.70 2.93
CA VAL A 708 -1.49 38.16 1.86
C VAL A 708 -1.23 36.66 2.08
N ASN A 709 -0.69 36.27 3.24
CA ASN A 709 -0.36 34.88 3.52
C ASN A 709 -1.61 33.96 3.41
N PHE A 710 -2.76 34.45 3.87
CA PHE A 710 -3.99 33.66 3.88
C PHE A 710 -4.67 33.56 2.51
N PHE A 711 -4.77 34.64 1.73
CA PHE A 711 -5.49 34.61 0.46
C PHE A 711 -4.56 34.45 -0.74
N THR A 712 -3.53 35.29 -0.84
CA THR A 712 -2.70 35.32 -2.05
C THR A 712 -1.67 34.19 -2.09
N ASP A 713 -1.21 33.69 -0.95
CA ASP A 713 -0.25 32.58 -0.91
C ASP A 713 -0.94 31.21 -0.77
N SER A 714 -1.96 31.11 0.09
CA SER A 714 -2.61 29.81 0.34
C SER A 714 -3.34 29.26 -0.89
N LEU A 715 -4.02 30.09 -1.68
CA LEU A 715 -4.77 29.61 -2.85
C LEU A 715 -3.83 28.99 -3.92
N PRO A 716 -2.75 29.66 -4.37
CA PRO A 716 -1.75 29.02 -5.22
C PRO A 716 -1.10 27.80 -4.59
N ALA A 717 -0.81 27.80 -3.29
CA ALA A 717 -0.24 26.64 -2.60
C ALA A 717 -1.12 25.38 -2.74
N LEU A 718 -2.44 25.52 -2.56
CA LEU A 718 -3.40 24.43 -2.76
C LEU A 718 -3.47 23.97 -4.21
N SER A 719 -3.27 24.87 -5.16
CA SER A 719 -3.35 24.57 -6.58
C SER A 719 -2.23 23.63 -7.09
N PHE A 720 -1.09 23.57 -6.40
CA PHE A 720 -0.01 22.63 -6.72
C PHE A 720 -0.43 21.16 -6.56
N ALA A 721 -1.47 20.86 -5.77
CA ALA A 721 -2.04 19.52 -5.71
C ALA A 721 -2.61 19.03 -7.05
N PHE A 722 -2.97 19.96 -7.94
CA PHE A 722 -3.50 19.66 -9.27
C PHE A 722 -2.41 19.64 -10.36
N GLU A 723 -1.15 19.87 -10.00
CA GLU A 723 -0.04 19.81 -10.94
C GLU A 723 0.17 18.37 -11.43
N LYS A 724 0.28 18.20 -12.76
CA LYS A 724 0.29 16.88 -13.41
C LYS A 724 1.70 16.40 -13.75
N GLU A 725 2.57 17.32 -14.12
CA GLU A 725 3.96 16.97 -14.45
C GLU A 725 4.78 16.81 -13.17
N TYR A 726 5.56 15.73 -13.14
CA TYR A 726 6.66 15.56 -12.22
C TYR A 726 7.90 15.23 -13.06
N GLU A 727 9.04 15.77 -12.65
CA GLU A 727 10.26 15.77 -13.43
C GLU A 727 11.01 14.44 -13.32
N ASN A 728 10.57 13.50 -14.13
CA ASN A 728 11.11 12.16 -14.17
C ASN A 728 12.41 12.13 -15.01
N HIS A 729 13.55 12.31 -14.35
CA HIS A 729 14.85 12.18 -15.01
C HIS A 729 15.40 10.77 -14.79
N ALA A 730 15.79 10.11 -15.88
CA ALA A 730 16.47 8.82 -15.83
C ALA A 730 17.76 8.96 -14.98
N GLY A 731 17.90 8.15 -13.94
CA GLY A 731 19.08 8.15 -13.06
C GLY A 731 19.07 9.17 -11.92
N ALA A 732 17.97 9.89 -11.67
CA ALA A 732 17.85 10.71 -10.46
C ALA A 732 17.82 9.79 -9.21
N GLU A 733 18.70 10.05 -8.24
CA GLU A 733 18.67 9.34 -6.95
C GLU A 733 17.29 9.49 -6.31
N VAL A 734 16.67 8.35 -6.02
CA VAL A 734 15.37 8.29 -5.35
C VAL A 734 15.60 8.61 -3.88
N ARG A 735 15.42 9.88 -3.50
CA ARG A 735 15.61 10.34 -2.11
C ARG A 735 14.29 10.52 -1.39
N ALA A 736 14.18 9.88 -0.22
CA ALA A 736 13.06 9.99 0.70
C ALA A 736 12.94 11.38 1.35
N ASP A 737 14.04 12.12 1.50
CA ASP A 737 14.00 13.41 2.18
C ASP A 737 13.29 14.49 1.35
N ILE A 738 12.37 15.21 1.98
CA ILE A 738 11.67 16.35 1.42
C ILE A 738 12.59 17.57 1.39
N LEU A 739 13.42 17.74 2.43
CA LEU A 739 14.35 18.85 2.59
C LEU A 739 15.68 18.54 1.90
N THR A 740 15.61 18.24 0.60
CA THR A 740 16.80 18.01 -0.21
C THR A 740 17.71 19.25 -0.21
N ARG A 741 18.98 19.05 -0.55
CA ARG A 741 19.94 20.16 -0.73
C ARG A 741 19.41 21.20 -1.72
N GLU A 742 18.73 20.75 -2.77
CA GLU A 742 18.02 21.59 -3.74
C GLU A 742 16.96 22.45 -3.08
N VAL A 743 16.03 21.83 -2.34
CA VAL A 743 14.96 22.56 -1.64
C VAL A 743 15.54 23.60 -0.68
N LYS A 744 16.58 23.27 0.08
CA LYS A 744 17.24 24.22 1.01
C LYS A 744 17.86 25.40 0.27
N ILE A 745 18.62 25.13 -0.80
CA ILE A 745 19.30 26.18 -1.57
C ILE A 745 18.30 27.07 -2.29
N LEU A 746 17.27 26.50 -2.91
CA LEU A 746 16.24 27.28 -3.59
C LEU A 746 15.42 28.11 -2.59
N THR A 747 15.02 27.53 -1.45
CA THR A 747 14.26 28.25 -0.42
C THR A 747 15.05 29.44 0.13
N LEU A 748 16.30 29.22 0.56
CA LEU A 748 17.12 30.27 1.13
C LEU A 748 17.60 31.27 0.07
N GLY A 749 18.04 30.77 -1.09
CA GLY A 749 18.59 31.59 -2.16
C GLY A 749 17.53 32.49 -2.78
N ILE A 750 16.40 31.93 -3.22
CA ILE A 750 15.29 32.72 -3.78
C ILE A 750 14.73 33.63 -2.70
N GLY A 751 14.35 33.08 -1.54
CA GLY A 751 13.75 33.87 -0.46
C GLY A 751 14.60 35.08 -0.06
N VAL A 752 15.89 34.88 0.26
CA VAL A 752 16.76 36.00 0.67
C VAL A 752 16.92 37.05 -0.44
N LEU A 753 17.12 36.63 -1.69
CA LEU A 753 17.31 37.57 -2.80
C LEU A 753 16.05 38.38 -3.11
N THR A 754 14.88 37.73 -3.15
CA THR A 754 13.60 38.41 -3.40
C THR A 754 13.22 39.33 -2.25
N SER A 755 13.51 38.92 -1.02
CA SER A 755 13.31 39.72 0.18
C SER A 755 14.17 40.98 0.18
N ILE A 756 15.46 40.87 -0.16
CA ILE A 756 16.37 42.02 -0.25
C ILE A 756 15.89 42.98 -1.35
N LEU A 757 15.40 42.45 -2.47
CA LEU A 757 14.85 43.27 -3.55
C LEU A 757 13.57 44.00 -3.12
N LEU A 758 12.68 43.36 -2.35
CA LEU A 758 11.48 43.99 -1.80
C LEU A 758 11.83 45.08 -0.78
N PHE A 759 12.76 44.80 0.13
CA PHE A 759 13.27 45.77 1.09
C PHE A 759 13.96 46.96 0.41
N GLY A 760 14.82 46.69 -0.57
CA GLY A 760 15.51 47.72 -1.36
C GLY A 760 14.54 48.62 -2.11
N MET A 761 13.45 48.06 -2.65
CA MET A 761 12.37 48.81 -3.26
C MET A 761 11.68 49.74 -2.25
N TYR A 762 11.38 49.27 -1.03
CA TYR A 762 10.78 50.12 0.01
C TYR A 762 11.71 51.27 0.40
N TRP A 763 12.98 50.96 0.62
CA TRP A 763 13.99 51.95 0.95
C TRP A 763 14.16 52.99 -0.17
N LEU A 764 14.16 52.56 -1.43
CA LEU A 764 14.26 53.46 -2.59
C LEU A 764 13.05 54.40 -2.70
N LEU A 765 11.83 53.91 -2.48
CA LEU A 765 10.63 54.75 -2.50
C LEU A 765 10.72 55.86 -1.44
N LEU A 766 11.12 55.52 -0.21
CA LEU A 766 11.30 56.52 0.85
C LEU A 766 12.46 57.48 0.55
N TYR A 767 13.58 56.97 0.03
CA TYR A 767 14.75 57.78 -0.31
C TYR A 767 14.46 58.79 -1.43
N THR A 768 13.63 58.42 -2.41
CA THR A 768 13.19 59.29 -3.50
C THR A 768 12.12 60.31 -3.10
N GLY A 769 11.72 60.32 -1.82
CA GLY A 769 10.76 61.28 -1.27
C GLY A 769 9.29 60.92 -1.55
N VAL A 770 9.00 59.67 -1.91
CA VAL A 770 7.60 59.20 -1.99
C VAL A 770 7.02 59.21 -0.58
N ASP A 771 5.82 59.76 -0.46
CA ASP A 771 5.12 59.81 0.81
C ASP A 771 4.92 58.42 1.43
N THR A 772 4.99 58.33 2.76
CA THR A 772 5.08 57.05 3.47
C THR A 772 3.84 56.20 3.28
N GLU A 773 2.65 56.80 3.19
CA GLU A 773 1.40 56.07 2.98
C GLU A 773 1.33 55.45 1.58
N HIS A 774 1.80 56.20 0.57
CA HIS A 774 1.89 55.72 -0.81
C HIS A 774 2.95 54.62 -0.95
N ALA A 775 4.10 54.76 -0.28
CA ALA A 775 5.15 53.74 -0.26
C ALA A 775 4.67 52.43 0.40
N ARG A 776 3.96 52.51 1.53
CA ARG A 776 3.35 51.33 2.19
C ARG A 776 2.35 50.62 1.29
N SER A 777 1.46 51.38 0.65
CA SER A 777 0.45 50.83 -0.27
C SER A 777 1.09 50.17 -1.50
N ALA A 778 2.15 50.75 -2.05
CA ALA A 778 2.92 50.16 -3.14
C ALA A 778 3.62 48.86 -2.72
N ILE A 779 4.23 48.82 -1.54
CA ILE A 779 4.90 47.62 -1.02
C ILE A 779 3.91 46.51 -0.68
N PHE A 780 2.74 46.83 -0.15
CA PHE A 780 1.66 45.86 0.03
C PHE A 780 1.29 45.18 -1.29
N VAL A 781 1.15 45.95 -2.37
CA VAL A 781 0.85 45.40 -3.69
C VAL A 781 2.02 44.60 -4.26
N CYS A 782 3.26 45.05 -4.10
CA CYS A 782 4.44 44.27 -4.51
C CYS A 782 4.48 42.92 -3.79
N PHE A 783 4.31 42.93 -2.46
CA PHE A 783 4.32 41.73 -1.62
C PHE A 783 3.21 40.75 -2.03
N ALA A 784 1.99 41.25 -2.24
CA ALA A 784 0.85 40.42 -2.63
C ALA A 784 0.93 39.88 -4.08
N LEU A 785 1.33 40.72 -5.05
CA LEU A 785 1.45 40.30 -6.45
C LEU A 785 2.62 39.34 -6.67
N TYR A 786 3.70 39.48 -5.90
CA TYR A 786 4.84 38.57 -5.97
C TYR A 786 4.41 37.13 -5.72
N GLY A 787 3.71 36.86 -4.62
CA GLY A 787 3.23 35.52 -4.28
C GLY A 787 2.38 34.89 -5.39
N LEU A 788 1.53 35.68 -6.07
CA LEU A 788 0.70 35.20 -7.17
C LEU A 788 1.48 34.91 -8.45
N VAL A 789 2.39 35.79 -8.85
CA VAL A 789 3.11 35.65 -10.12
C VAL A 789 4.23 34.61 -10.02
N VAL A 790 4.97 34.60 -8.91
CA VAL A 790 6.06 33.64 -8.70
C VAL A 790 5.56 32.21 -8.54
N ALA A 791 4.29 32.00 -8.17
CA ALA A 791 3.69 30.68 -8.14
C ALA A 791 3.78 29.95 -9.49
N TYR A 792 3.74 30.67 -10.62
CA TYR A 792 4.00 30.08 -11.94
C TYR A 792 5.44 29.58 -12.06
N SER A 793 6.42 30.36 -11.58
CA SER A 793 7.84 29.95 -11.57
C SER A 793 8.09 28.70 -10.74
N PHE A 794 7.32 28.46 -9.69
CA PHE A 794 7.45 27.28 -8.81
C PHE A 794 6.68 26.04 -9.26
N ARG A 795 5.97 26.08 -10.41
CA ARG A 795 5.41 24.86 -11.04
C ARG A 795 6.48 23.83 -11.37
N SER A 796 7.72 24.29 -11.55
CA SER A 796 8.92 23.46 -11.55
C SER A 796 10.04 24.14 -10.75
N LEU A 797 10.76 23.34 -9.97
CA LEU A 797 11.94 23.80 -9.22
C LEU A 797 13.20 23.90 -10.12
N ARG A 798 13.21 23.27 -11.30
CA ARG A 798 14.41 23.16 -12.17
C ARG A 798 14.24 23.75 -13.55
N ARG A 799 13.06 23.56 -14.15
CA ARG A 799 12.72 24.12 -15.46
C ARG A 799 12.48 25.62 -15.36
N LEU A 800 12.95 26.33 -16.36
CA LEU A 800 12.77 27.77 -16.47
C LEU A 800 11.35 28.10 -16.91
N LEU A 801 10.87 29.29 -16.52
CA LEU A 801 9.64 29.87 -17.04
C LEU A 801 9.67 29.85 -18.58
N PHE A 802 8.53 29.52 -19.20
CA PHE A 802 8.36 29.30 -20.65
C PHE A 802 8.88 28.00 -21.25
N SER A 803 9.65 27.18 -20.51
CA SER A 803 10.02 25.83 -20.99
C SER A 803 8.90 24.80 -20.86
N TYR A 804 7.81 25.17 -20.18
CA TYR A 804 6.58 24.38 -20.00
C TYR A 804 5.34 25.27 -20.18
N PRO A 805 4.17 24.70 -20.53
CA PRO A 805 2.94 25.46 -20.79
C PRO A 805 2.41 26.13 -19.51
N LEU A 806 2.60 27.45 -19.36
CA LEU A 806 2.34 28.22 -18.13
C LEU A 806 0.92 28.10 -17.57
N PHE A 807 -0.09 28.01 -18.44
CA PHE A 807 -1.51 28.03 -18.04
C PHE A 807 -2.17 26.64 -18.02
N GLU A 808 -1.38 25.56 -18.04
CA GLU A 808 -1.94 24.21 -18.00
C GLU A 808 -2.65 23.89 -16.68
N ASN A 809 -2.11 24.36 -15.56
CA ASN A 809 -2.73 24.19 -14.24
C ASN A 809 -3.90 25.16 -14.07
N ARG A 810 -5.10 24.71 -14.42
CA ARG A 810 -6.34 25.51 -14.30
C ARG A 810 -6.63 25.95 -12.87
N ALA A 811 -6.31 25.13 -11.87
CA ALA A 811 -6.53 25.49 -10.47
C ALA A 811 -5.63 26.67 -10.07
N LEU A 812 -4.37 26.68 -10.54
CA LEU A 812 -3.46 27.80 -10.30
C LEU A 812 -3.97 29.07 -10.98
N ASN A 813 -4.40 28.98 -12.24
CA ASN A 813 -4.91 30.14 -12.97
C ASN A 813 -6.12 30.78 -12.26
N TRP A 814 -7.06 29.97 -11.77
CA TRP A 814 -8.20 30.44 -10.98
C TRP A 814 -7.77 31.04 -9.65
N SER A 815 -6.79 30.43 -8.98
CA SER A 815 -6.24 30.94 -7.72
C SER A 815 -5.57 32.31 -7.91
N VAL A 816 -4.79 32.47 -8.98
CA VAL A 816 -4.15 33.73 -9.33
C VAL A 816 -5.16 34.79 -9.75
N ALA A 817 -6.16 34.44 -10.54
CA ALA A 817 -7.21 35.37 -10.95
C ALA A 817 -8.01 35.87 -9.74
N LEU A 818 -8.40 34.97 -8.83
CA LEU A 818 -9.09 35.34 -7.60
C LEU A 818 -8.21 36.19 -6.69
N GLY A 819 -6.95 35.82 -6.51
CA GLY A 819 -5.98 36.62 -5.74
C GLY A 819 -5.80 38.04 -6.32
N ALA A 820 -5.68 38.17 -7.64
CA ALA A 820 -5.56 39.46 -8.30
C ALA A 820 -6.81 40.33 -8.10
N ILE A 821 -8.01 39.74 -8.19
CA ILE A 821 -9.27 40.43 -7.89
C ILE A 821 -9.29 40.91 -6.43
N LEU A 822 -8.86 40.08 -5.49
CA LEU A 822 -8.80 40.45 -4.07
C LEU A 822 -7.79 41.58 -3.80
N ILE A 823 -6.64 41.58 -4.46
CA ILE A 823 -5.65 42.68 -4.35
C ILE A 823 -6.23 43.97 -4.92
N ILE A 824 -6.83 43.92 -6.11
CA ILE A 824 -7.47 45.08 -6.73
C ILE A 824 -8.56 45.61 -5.81
N ALA A 825 -9.43 44.75 -5.27
CA ALA A 825 -10.46 45.14 -4.32
C ALA A 825 -9.86 45.78 -3.06
N SER A 826 -8.75 45.26 -2.55
CA SER A 826 -8.07 45.76 -1.35
C SER A 826 -7.61 47.22 -1.51
N VAL A 827 -7.21 47.60 -2.72
CA VAL A 827 -6.62 48.92 -3.03
C VAL A 827 -7.63 49.88 -3.65
N THR A 828 -8.80 49.41 -4.13
CA THR A 828 -9.78 50.26 -4.83
C THR A 828 -11.10 50.45 -4.07
N VAL A 829 -11.49 49.50 -3.22
CA VAL A 829 -12.76 49.57 -2.49
C VAL A 829 -12.55 50.31 -1.16
N PRO A 830 -13.31 51.38 -0.87
CA PRO A 830 -13.10 52.20 0.33
C PRO A 830 -13.14 51.43 1.66
N PHE A 831 -13.98 50.38 1.74
CA PHE A 831 -14.04 49.52 2.93
C PHE A 831 -12.69 48.86 3.21
N PHE A 832 -12.06 48.25 2.21
CA PHE A 832 -10.77 47.58 2.38
C PHE A 832 -9.62 48.57 2.56
N GLN A 833 -9.65 49.71 1.87
CA GLN A 833 -8.67 50.78 2.08
C GLN A 833 -8.65 51.25 3.54
N ASN A 834 -9.82 51.49 4.13
CA ASN A 834 -9.93 51.89 5.55
C ASN A 834 -9.53 50.75 6.49
N LEU A 835 -9.90 49.51 6.17
CA LEU A 835 -9.56 48.34 6.98
C LEU A 835 -8.03 48.11 7.03
N PHE A 836 -7.35 48.22 5.89
CA PHE A 836 -5.92 47.94 5.76
C PHE A 836 -5.03 49.20 5.88
N GLY A 837 -5.61 50.39 5.99
CA GLY A 837 -4.86 51.66 5.97
C GLY A 837 -4.13 51.89 4.64
N LEU A 838 -4.77 51.55 3.52
CA LEU A 838 -4.21 51.67 2.16
C LEU A 838 -4.72 52.93 1.45
N THR A 839 -3.87 53.52 0.63
CA THR A 839 -4.21 54.66 -0.22
C THR A 839 -4.26 54.27 -1.69
N THR A 840 -4.91 55.10 -2.50
CA THR A 840 -4.97 54.89 -3.95
C THR A 840 -3.57 55.02 -4.55
N ILE A 841 -3.15 54.00 -5.32
CA ILE A 841 -1.82 53.99 -5.93
C ILE A 841 -1.77 54.97 -7.12
N PRO A 842 -0.85 55.96 -7.11
CA PRO A 842 -0.64 56.85 -8.24
C PRO A 842 -0.18 56.08 -9.47
N LEU A 843 -0.62 56.50 -10.66
CA LEU A 843 -0.28 55.83 -11.92
C LEU A 843 1.24 55.69 -12.14
N ALA A 844 2.04 56.64 -11.65
CA ALA A 844 3.49 56.58 -11.72
C ALA A 844 4.08 55.37 -10.97
N LEU A 845 3.53 55.02 -9.80
CA LEU A 845 4.00 53.88 -9.01
C LEU A 845 3.59 52.54 -9.62
N VAL A 846 2.49 52.48 -10.39
CA VAL A 846 2.08 51.26 -11.10
C VAL A 846 3.18 50.76 -12.06
N GLY A 847 3.83 51.67 -12.79
CA GLY A 847 4.95 51.32 -13.66
C GLY A 847 6.17 50.78 -12.89
N VAL A 848 6.46 51.35 -11.72
CA VAL A 848 7.57 50.89 -10.86
C VAL A 848 7.26 49.52 -10.26
N ILE A 849 6.02 49.27 -9.82
CA ILE A 849 5.56 47.96 -9.33
C ILE A 849 5.68 46.90 -10.43
N ALA A 850 5.24 47.22 -11.66
CA ALA A 850 5.35 46.30 -12.79
C ALA A 850 6.81 45.97 -13.14
N LEU A 851 7.69 46.98 -13.16
CA LEU A 851 9.13 46.77 -13.41
C LEU A 851 9.77 45.92 -12.31
N TRP A 852 9.42 46.20 -11.05
CA TRP A 852 9.89 45.43 -9.90
C TRP A 852 9.45 43.96 -10.00
N LEU A 853 8.19 43.71 -10.36
CA LEU A 853 7.66 42.35 -10.52
C LEU A 853 8.39 41.57 -11.61
N VAL A 854 8.66 42.20 -12.76
CA VAL A 854 9.46 41.60 -13.84
C VAL A 854 10.88 41.30 -13.38
N ALA A 855 11.53 42.24 -12.69
CA ALA A 855 12.87 42.03 -12.15
C ALA A 855 12.90 40.86 -11.16
N ASN A 856 11.86 40.72 -10.33
CA ASN A 856 11.75 39.66 -9.35
C ASN A 856 11.58 38.28 -10.00
N VAL A 857 10.72 38.17 -11.02
CA VAL A 857 10.59 36.94 -11.82
C VAL A 857 11.91 36.56 -12.48
N ILE A 858 12.62 37.52 -13.09
CA ILE A 858 13.94 37.29 -13.68
C ILE A 858 14.93 36.78 -12.64
N LEU A 859 14.94 37.35 -11.43
CA LEU A 859 15.81 36.93 -10.33
C LEU A 859 15.55 35.48 -9.91
N VAL A 860 14.28 35.07 -9.79
CA VAL A 860 13.90 33.70 -9.46
C VAL A 860 14.38 32.73 -10.55
N GLU A 861 14.15 33.08 -11.82
CA GLU A 861 14.56 32.25 -12.96
C GLU A 861 16.09 32.15 -13.10
N LEU A 862 16.83 33.24 -12.88
CA LEU A 862 18.29 33.23 -12.85
C LEU A 862 18.84 32.37 -11.70
N THR A 863 18.18 32.40 -10.54
CA THR A 863 18.56 31.56 -9.39
C THR A 863 18.38 30.08 -9.71
N LYS A 864 17.25 29.70 -10.34
CA LYS A 864 17.03 28.33 -10.82
C LYS A 864 18.05 27.92 -11.89
N TRP A 865 18.35 28.82 -12.83
CA TRP A 865 19.37 28.59 -13.86
C TRP A 865 20.76 28.38 -13.27
N GLY A 866 21.16 29.22 -12.30
CA GLY A 866 22.43 29.11 -11.59
C GLY A 866 22.54 27.80 -10.82
N PHE A 867 21.48 27.42 -10.10
CA PHE A 867 21.42 26.13 -9.40
C PHE A 867 21.65 24.96 -10.37
N ARG A 868 20.97 24.97 -11.52
CA ARG A 868 21.11 23.92 -12.54
C ARG A 868 22.53 23.83 -13.12
N THR A 869 23.20 24.97 -13.30
CA THR A 869 24.49 25.04 -14.01
C THR A 869 25.69 24.72 -13.12
N PHE A 870 25.65 25.12 -11.84
CA PHE A 870 26.82 25.04 -10.94
C PHE A 870 26.79 23.90 -9.92
N LEU A 871 25.65 23.24 -9.68
CA LEU A 871 25.48 22.21 -8.63
C LEU A 871 25.09 20.82 -9.16
N HIS A 872 24.94 20.66 -10.48
CA HIS A 872 24.72 19.37 -11.17
C HIS A 872 25.83 18.99 -12.16
N SER A 873 26.87 19.83 -12.28
CA SER A 873 28.21 19.45 -12.75
C SER A 873 29.06 19.01 -11.56
#